data_AF-A0A3M1CVC0-F1
#
_entry.id   AF-A0A3M1CVC0-F1
#
_cell.length_a   1.000
_cell.length_b   1.000
_cell.length_c   1.000
_cell.angle_alpha   90.00
_cell.angle_beta   90.00
_cell.angle_gamma   90.00
#
_symmetry.space_group_name_H-M   'P 1'
#
loop_
_entity.id
_entity.type
_entity.pdbx_description
1 polymer ?
#
loop_
_entity_poly.entity_id
_entity_poly.type
_entity_poly.pdbx_seq_one_letter_code
_entity_poly.pdbx_strand_id
1 'polypeptide(L)'
;MFRSHLSLFPLVLTCALLGCGDKGSSDSGTPGDGGADGGSVGDGGADLDVDADGDGWTPAAGDCDDADAAVFPGADEFCNGVDDDCDGYIDENSDDTDGDGIADCMDSEECDGLDNDGDGVVDNGMPDTDGDGILDCFDSEECDGLDNDGDGVVDNGFDEDGDGSSLCDPVPDCDDGNADRSPDFSEIDGDGIDNDCDELIDEGHWSPGDLLIVELMVDPAAVDDGAGEWFEVYNASASTVYLNGLVIESSGDAGHQVVSDEPIPIPRGEVALLAINDNASANGGVEGVDYDYNDISLLNGDDDLSISADGVLLDRVTWGSGSGLAAPTGASLMVDVLFFSASENDLPESWCAASWGWGAGTDLGTPGTPDQYCDIIDHDGDGYWVSDGDCDDGDPAIHPGATDTWYDGVDGNCDGWSDYDADLDGFDSSDYGGDDCRDDDPLVNPDATEICDARGADEDCDGLSNSDDPSAEGTVTFYADDDGDGYGSLLDSVESCDPVDGYVDVSGDCNDSDPSVYPGAPETWYDGVDADCAGDSDFDADGDGFDTDAYAGGDDCDDSDPFVNPDAREVCDDSGVDEDCNGLVNSEDPDVGESITYYRDDDGDGYGVDSDTRLGCDPIDGYADRGGDCDDTDPDRNPGETEVWYDGDDSDCDGWDDYDADKDGFAAEDYGGIDCDDTDPSVWPYAWEDDTDGVDNDCDGYVDVDDPDEPIAIRLSDDDYESVTFDRFTFPFCGSEYSSAYVTSNGLLTFGSTTTSYSESASTFRSMGYPAVGMWWDDLNPSHGGDIYVLEHDGAFAVYVQGIGEFSEGGTFVWTTVIMDDGHLFTAYEEMTGASDGLIGWTCGTGGSDYRELDLTAALGSINEGAFGIGDGTEDAVYEVFVSSMDVEDRTILYCGTAGSDDDGDGYTDLCGDSDDTDPTVHP
;
A
#
# COMPACT_ATOMS: atom_id res chain seq x y z
N MET A 1 -18.95 -30.60 -40.41
CA MET A 1 -18.29 -30.65 -41.74
C MET A 1 -17.01 -29.86 -41.60
N PHE A 2 -15.86 -30.45 -41.96
CA PHE A 2 -14.48 -29.89 -42.08
C PHE A 2 -13.91 -29.18 -40.81
N ARG A 3 -13.09 -29.76 -39.91
CA ARG A 3 -11.75 -30.43 -39.94
C ARG A 3 -10.55 -29.53 -40.30
N SER A 4 -9.61 -29.38 -39.34
CA SER A 4 -8.12 -29.59 -39.37
C SER A 4 -7.38 -28.47 -38.60
N HIS A 5 -6.74 -28.70 -37.43
CA HIS A 5 -5.43 -29.32 -37.10
C HIS A 5 -4.17 -28.41 -37.21
N LEU A 6 -3.57 -28.12 -36.04
CA LEU A 6 -2.18 -28.35 -35.57
C LEU A 6 -0.94 -27.75 -36.30
N SER A 7 -0.14 -27.01 -35.51
CA SER A 7 1.30 -27.16 -35.20
C SER A 7 2.43 -26.71 -36.16
N LEU A 8 3.31 -25.84 -35.61
CA LEU A 8 4.78 -25.63 -35.71
C LEU A 8 5.56 -25.73 -37.04
N PHE A 9 6.40 -24.72 -37.33
CA PHE A 9 7.90 -24.74 -37.35
C PHE A 9 8.49 -23.40 -37.92
N PRO A 10 9.73 -22.97 -37.56
CA PRO A 10 10.34 -21.67 -37.92
C PRO A 10 11.39 -21.76 -39.06
N LEU A 11 11.82 -20.61 -39.63
CA LEU A 11 13.00 -20.52 -40.52
C LEU A 11 13.60 -19.09 -40.66
N VAL A 12 14.76 -18.86 -40.04
CA VAL A 12 16.06 -18.44 -40.60
C VAL A 12 16.19 -17.14 -41.45
N LEU A 13 16.99 -16.19 -40.90
CA LEU A 13 18.14 -15.43 -41.48
C LEU A 13 17.90 -14.38 -42.59
N THR A 14 18.31 -13.13 -42.36
CA THR A 14 19.49 -12.50 -43.01
C THR A 14 19.75 -11.04 -42.58
N CYS A 15 21.04 -10.78 -42.37
CA CYS A 15 21.68 -9.53 -41.97
C CYS A 15 21.97 -8.61 -43.19
N ALA A 16 21.96 -7.28 -43.00
CA ALA A 16 22.28 -6.27 -44.01
C ALA A 16 23.21 -5.15 -43.49
N LEU A 17 24.47 -5.19 -43.95
CA LEU A 17 25.36 -4.13 -44.47
C LEU A 17 25.26 -2.67 -43.96
N LEU A 18 26.40 -2.13 -43.48
CA LEU A 18 27.13 -0.87 -43.85
C LEU A 18 28.08 -0.50 -42.68
N GLY A 19 29.36 -0.13 -42.78
CA GLY A 19 30.33 0.14 -43.85
C GLY A 19 31.63 0.75 -43.25
N CYS A 20 32.66 0.89 -44.10
CA CYS A 20 34.02 1.46 -43.90
C CYS A 20 35.06 0.57 -43.19
N GLY A 21 36.21 0.20 -43.75
CA GLY A 21 36.84 0.46 -45.05
C GLY A 21 38.36 0.30 -44.91
N ASP A 22 38.97 -0.63 -45.65
CA ASP A 22 40.44 -0.69 -45.76
C ASP A 22 40.94 -0.99 -47.19
N LYS A 23 42.17 -0.56 -47.41
CA LYS A 23 42.85 -0.31 -48.69
C LYS A 23 43.30 -1.60 -49.39
N GLY A 24 43.08 -1.65 -50.71
CA GLY A 24 43.83 -2.54 -51.61
C GLY A 24 45.08 -1.88 -52.19
N SER A 25 46.09 -2.68 -52.57
CA SER A 25 46.26 -3.09 -53.98
C SER A 25 47.71 -3.50 -54.33
N SER A 26 47.81 -4.73 -54.87
CA SER A 26 48.55 -5.21 -56.06
C SER A 26 50.09 -5.17 -56.13
N ASP A 27 50.67 -6.38 -55.99
CA ASP A 27 51.32 -7.21 -57.03
C ASP A 27 52.36 -6.58 -58.01
N SER A 28 53.61 -7.07 -57.93
CA SER A 28 54.46 -7.37 -59.11
C SER A 28 55.73 -8.16 -58.73
N GLY A 29 55.94 -9.33 -59.35
CA GLY A 29 57.27 -9.76 -59.81
C GLY A 29 57.81 -11.11 -59.31
N THR A 30 57.80 -12.11 -60.20
CA THR A 30 58.55 -13.37 -60.13
C THR A 30 60.08 -13.18 -60.01
N PRO A 31 60.81 -14.10 -59.35
CA PRO A 31 62.26 -14.04 -59.17
C PRO A 31 63.03 -14.71 -60.32
N GLY A 32 64.26 -14.22 -60.56
CA GLY A 32 65.24 -14.83 -61.45
C GLY A 32 66.58 -14.91 -60.72
N ASP A 33 66.96 -16.15 -60.42
CA ASP A 33 68.27 -16.81 -60.50
C ASP A 33 69.59 -16.02 -60.34
N GLY A 34 70.54 -16.64 -59.65
CA GLY A 34 71.97 -16.51 -59.96
C GLY A 34 72.86 -15.94 -58.86
N GLY A 35 73.23 -16.77 -57.89
CA GLY A 35 74.53 -16.68 -57.22
C GLY A 35 75.61 -17.34 -58.09
N ALA A 36 76.65 -16.60 -58.46
CA ALA A 36 77.85 -17.18 -59.07
C ALA A 36 79.13 -16.55 -58.47
N ASP A 37 80.03 -17.44 -58.07
CA ASP A 37 81.35 -17.19 -57.50
C ASP A 37 82.35 -16.50 -58.44
N GLY A 38 83.46 -16.01 -57.85
CA GLY A 38 84.76 -16.09 -58.53
C GLY A 38 85.69 -14.89 -58.40
N GLY A 39 86.62 -14.96 -57.45
CA GLY A 39 87.94 -14.35 -57.60
C GLY A 39 88.86 -15.28 -58.39
N SER A 40 89.52 -14.76 -59.44
CA SER A 40 90.61 -15.46 -60.14
C SER A 40 91.89 -14.61 -60.13
N VAL A 41 92.99 -15.24 -59.76
CA VAL A 41 94.31 -14.92 -60.32
C VAL A 41 94.91 -16.22 -60.86
N GLY A 42 95.06 -16.30 -62.19
CA GLY A 42 96.16 -17.04 -62.83
C GLY A 42 95.81 -18.33 -63.60
N ASP A 43 95.60 -18.15 -64.90
CA ASP A 43 96.21 -18.89 -66.03
C ASP A 43 96.08 -20.43 -66.12
N GLY A 44 95.36 -20.89 -67.16
CA GLY A 44 95.52 -22.22 -67.75
C GLY A 44 94.20 -22.85 -68.21
N GLY A 45 93.80 -22.61 -69.46
CA GLY A 45 92.60 -23.24 -70.03
C GLY A 45 92.68 -24.76 -70.08
N ALA A 46 91.60 -25.40 -69.60
CA ALA A 46 91.24 -26.79 -69.85
C ALA A 46 89.86 -26.80 -70.54
N ASP A 47 89.70 -27.75 -71.43
CA ASP A 47 88.67 -27.91 -72.46
C ASP A 47 87.31 -28.29 -71.84
N LEU A 48 86.25 -27.48 -72.01
CA LEU A 48 84.90 -27.65 -71.42
C LEU A 48 84.04 -28.71 -72.16
N ASP A 49 84.66 -29.76 -72.67
CA ASP A 49 84.00 -30.77 -73.50
C ASP A 49 84.42 -32.20 -73.07
N VAL A 50 84.70 -32.39 -71.78
CA VAL A 50 85.13 -33.65 -71.18
C VAL A 50 84.10 -34.09 -70.16
N ASP A 51 83.45 -35.21 -70.44
CA ASP A 51 82.66 -36.05 -69.52
C ASP A 51 83.60 -36.59 -68.43
N ALA A 52 83.52 -36.03 -67.21
CA ALA A 52 84.52 -36.25 -66.18
C ALA A 52 84.22 -37.45 -65.26
N ASP A 53 82.95 -37.82 -65.08
CA ASP A 53 82.53 -39.00 -64.29
C ASP A 53 82.23 -40.25 -65.15
N GLY A 54 82.08 -40.08 -66.47
CA GLY A 54 81.93 -41.14 -67.46
C GLY A 54 80.50 -41.62 -67.70
N ASP A 55 79.48 -40.86 -67.31
CA ASP A 55 78.06 -41.18 -67.47
C ASP A 55 77.56 -41.00 -68.92
N GLY A 56 78.31 -40.23 -69.73
CA GLY A 56 78.02 -39.92 -71.12
C GLY A 56 77.40 -38.54 -71.36
N TRP A 57 77.16 -37.76 -70.31
CA TRP A 57 76.80 -36.35 -70.36
C TRP A 57 78.02 -35.48 -70.04
N THR A 58 77.92 -34.20 -70.34
CA THR A 58 78.96 -33.21 -70.04
C THR A 58 78.25 -31.98 -69.53
N PRO A 59 78.95 -31.02 -68.89
CA PRO A 59 78.34 -29.77 -68.46
C PRO A 59 77.72 -29.01 -69.64
N ALA A 60 78.25 -29.18 -70.85
CA ALA A 60 77.72 -28.58 -72.07
C ALA A 60 76.47 -29.30 -72.62
N ALA A 61 76.24 -30.56 -72.23
CA ALA A 61 75.09 -31.37 -72.62
C ALA A 61 73.93 -31.29 -71.63
N GLY A 62 74.10 -30.63 -70.48
CA GLY A 62 73.05 -30.39 -69.48
C GLY A 62 73.28 -31.05 -68.12
N ASP A 63 74.43 -31.70 -67.92
CA ASP A 63 74.82 -32.28 -66.64
C ASP A 63 75.04 -31.21 -65.57
N CYS A 64 74.28 -31.32 -64.47
CA CYS A 64 74.31 -30.38 -63.36
C CYS A 64 75.38 -30.73 -62.30
N ASP A 65 75.93 -31.95 -62.29
CA ASP A 65 77.12 -32.32 -61.51
C ASP A 65 78.01 -33.36 -62.23
N ASP A 66 78.85 -32.88 -63.16
CA ASP A 66 79.85 -33.65 -63.96
C ASP A 66 80.97 -34.32 -63.11
N ALA A 67 80.79 -34.41 -61.79
CA ALA A 67 81.61 -35.20 -60.90
C ALA A 67 80.88 -36.44 -60.35
N ASP A 68 79.56 -36.56 -60.53
CA ASP A 68 78.73 -37.68 -60.06
C ASP A 68 77.90 -38.30 -61.18
N ALA A 69 78.29 -39.52 -61.58
CA ALA A 69 77.63 -40.27 -62.64
C ALA A 69 76.18 -40.71 -62.32
N ALA A 70 75.66 -40.40 -61.12
CA ALA A 70 74.25 -40.57 -60.78
C ALA A 70 73.40 -39.34 -61.09
N VAL A 71 74.02 -38.17 -61.26
CA VAL A 71 73.36 -36.88 -61.47
C VAL A 71 73.49 -36.50 -62.94
N PHE A 72 72.42 -36.63 -63.72
CA PHE A 72 72.44 -36.32 -65.15
C PHE A 72 71.04 -36.15 -65.73
N PRO A 73 70.89 -35.44 -66.87
CA PRO A 73 69.62 -35.27 -67.56
C PRO A 73 68.81 -36.56 -67.74
N GLY A 74 67.72 -36.70 -66.97
CA GLY A 74 66.82 -37.84 -66.98
C GLY A 74 67.29 -39.08 -66.19
N ALA A 75 68.09 -38.88 -65.14
CA ALA A 75 68.30 -39.87 -64.07
C ALA A 75 66.98 -40.19 -63.31
N ASP A 76 67.01 -41.19 -62.44
CA ASP A 76 65.88 -41.46 -61.52
C ASP A 76 66.16 -40.71 -60.20
N GLU A 77 65.24 -39.89 -59.72
CA GLU A 77 65.34 -39.16 -58.45
C GLU A 77 65.40 -40.08 -57.23
N PHE A 78 66.24 -39.72 -56.26
CA PHE A 78 66.30 -40.35 -54.94
C PHE A 78 66.17 -39.31 -53.83
N CYS A 79 65.20 -39.48 -52.92
CA CYS A 79 65.00 -38.69 -51.68
C CYS A 79 66.30 -38.42 -50.91
N ASN A 80 67.04 -37.38 -51.32
CA ASN A 80 68.40 -37.12 -50.84
C ASN A 80 68.76 -35.62 -50.86
N GLY A 81 67.85 -34.75 -51.31
CA GLY A 81 68.02 -33.31 -51.36
C GLY A 81 68.86 -32.81 -52.54
N VAL A 82 68.99 -33.62 -53.59
CA VAL A 82 69.72 -33.31 -54.84
C VAL A 82 68.76 -33.48 -56.01
N ASP A 83 68.84 -32.58 -56.99
CA ASP A 83 68.19 -32.69 -58.31
C ASP A 83 69.02 -33.69 -59.15
N ASP A 84 68.68 -34.97 -59.06
CA ASP A 84 69.46 -36.06 -59.70
C ASP A 84 69.27 -36.05 -61.23
N ASP A 85 68.11 -35.63 -61.74
CA ASP A 85 67.76 -35.67 -63.16
C ASP A 85 67.99 -34.34 -63.90
N CYS A 86 68.46 -33.31 -63.17
CA CYS A 86 68.81 -31.98 -63.64
C CYS A 86 67.66 -31.21 -64.33
N ASP A 87 66.41 -31.47 -63.98
CA ASP A 87 65.24 -30.79 -64.55
C ASP A 87 64.86 -29.49 -63.80
N GLY A 88 65.47 -29.26 -62.63
CA GLY A 88 65.31 -28.07 -61.80
C GLY A 88 64.34 -28.24 -60.63
N TYR A 89 63.78 -29.43 -60.42
CA TYR A 89 63.08 -29.81 -59.20
C TYR A 89 63.96 -30.76 -58.37
N ILE A 90 63.77 -30.78 -57.05
CA ILE A 90 64.51 -31.66 -56.15
C ILE A 90 63.51 -32.68 -55.63
N ASP A 91 63.81 -33.97 -55.79
CA ASP A 91 63.06 -35.07 -55.20
C ASP A 91 61.56 -35.12 -55.59
N GLU A 92 61.16 -34.65 -56.78
CA GLU A 92 59.75 -34.42 -57.18
C GLU A 92 58.92 -35.68 -57.45
N ASN A 93 59.52 -36.86 -57.27
CA ASN A 93 58.83 -38.15 -57.29
C ASN A 93 58.63 -38.74 -55.88
N SER A 94 58.86 -37.95 -54.83
CA SER A 94 58.58 -38.27 -53.42
C SER A 94 57.14 -37.90 -53.04
N ASP A 95 56.61 -38.55 -52.00
CA ASP A 95 55.35 -38.12 -51.39
C ASP A 95 55.62 -36.83 -50.56
N ASP A 96 54.66 -35.91 -50.58
CA ASP A 96 54.61 -34.63 -49.85
C ASP A 96 53.18 -34.57 -49.27
N THR A 97 53.06 -35.02 -48.03
CA THR A 97 51.80 -35.40 -47.40
C THR A 97 51.00 -34.19 -46.92
N ASP A 98 51.67 -33.12 -46.47
CA ASP A 98 51.03 -31.89 -45.99
C ASP A 98 50.95 -30.78 -47.06
N GLY A 99 51.73 -30.89 -48.14
CA GLY A 99 51.71 -29.99 -49.28
C GLY A 99 52.46 -28.67 -49.05
N ASP A 100 53.37 -28.62 -48.08
CA ASP A 100 54.18 -27.43 -47.78
C ASP A 100 55.33 -27.20 -48.79
N GLY A 101 55.64 -28.23 -49.60
CA GLY A 101 56.66 -28.24 -50.63
C GLY A 101 58.01 -28.84 -50.21
N ILE A 102 58.08 -29.46 -49.03
CA ILE A 102 59.17 -30.31 -48.55
C ILE A 102 58.70 -31.77 -48.71
N ALA A 103 59.56 -32.65 -49.25
CA ALA A 103 59.24 -34.07 -49.36
C ALA A 103 59.28 -34.74 -47.99
N ASP A 104 58.38 -35.70 -47.73
CA ASP A 104 58.19 -36.31 -46.41
C ASP A 104 59.52 -36.76 -45.78
N CYS A 105 60.41 -37.38 -46.56
CA CYS A 105 61.70 -37.90 -46.09
C CYS A 105 62.69 -36.86 -45.53
N MET A 106 62.41 -35.57 -45.71
CA MET A 106 63.21 -34.43 -45.29
C MET A 106 62.44 -33.48 -44.38
N ASP A 107 61.20 -33.82 -44.06
CA ASP A 107 60.32 -33.02 -43.22
C ASP A 107 60.40 -33.46 -41.74
N SER A 108 59.77 -32.68 -40.88
CA SER A 108 59.62 -32.96 -39.46
C SER A 108 58.15 -32.95 -39.09
N GLU A 109 57.75 -33.87 -38.22
CA GLU A 109 56.39 -33.92 -37.67
C GLU A 109 55.93 -32.56 -37.14
N GLU A 110 54.80 -32.08 -37.67
CA GLU A 110 53.98 -31.02 -37.09
C GLU A 110 52.80 -31.66 -36.33
N CYS A 111 52.03 -30.88 -35.57
CA CYS A 111 50.87 -31.42 -34.86
C CYS A 111 49.60 -31.09 -35.64
N ASP A 112 49.38 -31.83 -36.72
CA ASP A 112 48.30 -31.59 -37.68
C ASP A 112 47.56 -32.88 -38.06
N GLY A 113 47.94 -34.01 -37.49
CA GLY A 113 47.33 -35.31 -37.73
C GLY A 113 47.83 -35.99 -39.02
N LEU A 114 48.93 -35.50 -39.60
CA LEU A 114 49.61 -36.07 -40.75
C LEU A 114 50.93 -36.75 -40.32
N ASP A 115 51.50 -37.54 -41.22
CA ASP A 115 52.78 -38.26 -41.03
C ASP A 115 53.81 -37.53 -41.91
N ASN A 116 54.16 -36.31 -41.49
CA ASN A 116 54.88 -35.34 -42.32
C ASN A 116 56.29 -35.87 -42.63
N ASP A 117 56.94 -36.62 -41.73
CA ASP A 117 58.27 -37.18 -41.97
C ASP A 117 58.27 -38.54 -42.71
N GLY A 118 57.07 -39.09 -42.95
CA GLY A 118 56.84 -40.32 -43.71
C GLY A 118 57.43 -41.58 -43.07
N ASP A 119 57.73 -41.58 -41.77
CA ASP A 119 58.24 -42.75 -41.05
C ASP A 119 57.15 -43.80 -40.75
N GLY A 120 55.88 -43.43 -40.96
CA GLY A 120 54.71 -44.26 -40.75
C GLY A 120 54.03 -44.06 -39.40
N VAL A 121 54.39 -43.01 -38.66
CA VAL A 121 53.87 -42.69 -37.31
C VAL A 121 53.53 -41.20 -37.22
N VAL A 122 52.24 -40.91 -37.39
CA VAL A 122 51.61 -39.59 -37.23
C VAL A 122 51.96 -38.92 -35.89
N ASP A 123 52.37 -37.64 -35.95
CA ASP A 123 52.65 -36.69 -34.88
C ASP A 123 53.66 -37.20 -33.81
N ASN A 124 54.61 -38.06 -34.20
CA ASN A 124 55.51 -38.70 -33.26
C ASN A 124 56.55 -37.72 -32.66
N GLY A 125 56.61 -37.67 -31.32
CA GLY A 125 57.54 -36.80 -30.60
C GLY A 125 56.91 -35.51 -30.06
N MET A 126 55.61 -35.33 -30.27
CA MET A 126 54.80 -34.32 -29.57
C MET A 126 54.57 -34.71 -28.10
N PRO A 127 54.45 -33.73 -27.19
CA PRO A 127 54.15 -33.98 -25.79
C PRO A 127 52.70 -34.45 -25.59
N ASP A 128 52.54 -35.24 -24.53
CA ASP A 128 51.30 -35.78 -23.96
C ASP A 128 51.53 -35.65 -22.45
N THR A 129 51.13 -34.51 -21.91
CA THR A 129 51.56 -33.99 -20.61
C THR A 129 50.82 -34.69 -19.47
N ASP A 130 49.54 -35.02 -19.66
CA ASP A 130 48.71 -35.73 -18.68
C ASP A 130 48.73 -37.27 -18.84
N GLY A 131 49.18 -37.76 -19.99
CA GLY A 131 49.35 -39.19 -20.28
C GLY A 131 48.06 -39.92 -20.58
N ASP A 132 47.01 -39.21 -21.02
CA ASP A 132 45.70 -39.78 -21.34
C ASP A 132 45.69 -40.51 -22.70
N GLY A 133 46.66 -40.20 -23.56
CA GLY A 133 46.87 -40.76 -24.89
C GLY A 133 46.35 -39.89 -26.06
N ILE A 134 45.93 -38.67 -25.79
CA ILE A 134 45.77 -37.54 -26.71
C ILE A 134 47.07 -36.71 -26.62
N LEU A 135 47.47 -36.05 -27.71
CA LEU A 135 48.64 -35.17 -27.70
C LEU A 135 48.19 -33.78 -27.28
N ASP A 136 49.04 -33.03 -26.59
CA ASP A 136 48.64 -31.75 -25.97
C ASP A 136 47.94 -30.82 -26.98
N CYS A 137 48.50 -30.70 -28.17
CA CYS A 137 47.96 -29.87 -29.27
C CYS A 137 46.58 -30.30 -29.82
N PHE A 138 46.02 -31.43 -29.39
CA PHE A 138 44.67 -31.89 -29.68
C PHE A 138 43.82 -32.08 -28.42
N ASP A 139 44.40 -31.80 -27.26
CA ASP A 139 43.71 -31.89 -26.00
C ASP A 139 42.98 -30.59 -25.67
N SER A 140 42.04 -30.70 -24.75
CA SER A 140 41.39 -29.56 -24.11
C SER A 140 41.96 -29.40 -22.72
N GLU A 141 42.06 -28.17 -22.23
CA GLU A 141 42.51 -28.00 -20.87
C GLU A 141 41.59 -28.68 -19.84
N GLU A 142 42.18 -29.19 -18.76
CA GLU A 142 41.49 -29.76 -17.60
C GLU A 142 42.02 -29.12 -16.31
N CYS A 143 41.18 -28.86 -15.28
CA CYS A 143 41.64 -28.33 -13.99
C CYS A 143 42.44 -29.37 -13.17
N ASP A 144 43.65 -29.72 -13.59
CA ASP A 144 44.48 -30.75 -12.94
C ASP A 144 45.91 -30.28 -12.61
N GLY A 145 46.22 -29.01 -12.92
CA GLY A 145 47.53 -28.41 -12.69
C GLY A 145 48.57 -28.76 -13.74
N LEU A 146 48.15 -29.29 -14.88
CA LEU A 146 48.96 -29.52 -16.08
C LEU A 146 48.56 -28.50 -17.17
N ASP A 147 49.29 -28.53 -18.28
CA ASP A 147 49.08 -27.66 -19.45
C ASP A 147 48.65 -28.61 -20.57
N ASN A 148 47.40 -29.09 -20.49
CA ASN A 148 46.94 -30.23 -21.28
C ASN A 148 46.80 -29.84 -22.74
N ASP A 149 46.47 -28.59 -23.08
CA ASP A 149 46.37 -28.14 -24.47
C ASP A 149 47.71 -27.63 -25.08
N GLY A 150 48.75 -27.55 -24.24
CA GLY A 150 50.12 -27.25 -24.64
C GLY A 150 50.35 -25.81 -25.10
N ASP A 151 49.46 -24.87 -24.75
CA ASP A 151 49.61 -23.46 -25.10
C ASP A 151 50.65 -22.71 -24.23
N GLY A 152 51.10 -23.35 -23.15
CA GLY A 152 52.10 -22.83 -22.24
C GLY A 152 51.54 -22.21 -20.95
N VAL A 153 50.22 -22.28 -20.73
CA VAL A 153 49.52 -21.73 -19.56
C VAL A 153 48.62 -22.80 -18.93
N VAL A 154 49.05 -23.28 -17.78
CA VAL A 154 48.33 -24.25 -16.93
C VAL A 154 46.93 -23.76 -16.56
N ASP A 155 45.94 -24.63 -16.73
CA ASP A 155 44.55 -24.50 -16.32
C ASP A 155 43.88 -23.19 -16.80
N ASN A 156 44.07 -22.82 -18.08
CA ASN A 156 43.50 -21.58 -18.63
C ASN A 156 42.15 -21.78 -19.34
N GLY A 157 41.32 -20.73 -19.40
CA GLY A 157 40.05 -20.74 -20.13
C GLY A 157 38.81 -21.17 -19.33
N PHE A 158 38.91 -21.17 -18.00
CA PHE A 158 37.84 -21.54 -17.05
C PHE A 158 37.30 -20.35 -16.23
N ASP A 159 37.38 -19.15 -16.81
CA ASP A 159 36.80 -17.89 -16.30
C ASP A 159 35.83 -17.42 -17.40
N GLU A 160 34.59 -17.91 -17.35
CA GLU A 160 33.59 -17.77 -18.42
C GLU A 160 32.99 -16.35 -18.48
N ASP A 161 32.86 -15.68 -17.33
CA ASP A 161 32.30 -14.33 -17.20
C ASP A 161 33.35 -13.19 -17.17
N GLY A 162 34.62 -13.50 -16.93
CA GLY A 162 35.76 -12.59 -17.01
C GLY A 162 36.02 -11.78 -15.74
N ASP A 163 35.54 -12.22 -14.57
CA ASP A 163 35.70 -11.53 -13.29
C ASP A 163 37.08 -11.76 -12.64
N GLY A 164 37.80 -12.79 -13.08
CA GLY A 164 39.15 -13.14 -12.63
C GLY A 164 39.22 -14.28 -11.61
N SER A 165 38.09 -14.88 -11.25
CA SER A 165 37.95 -16.15 -10.54
C SER A 165 37.60 -17.26 -11.52
N SER A 166 37.88 -18.52 -11.16
CA SER A 166 37.63 -19.67 -12.02
C SER A 166 37.29 -20.93 -11.22
N LEU A 167 36.68 -21.92 -11.87
CA LEU A 167 36.46 -23.25 -11.28
C LEU A 167 37.77 -23.95 -10.86
N CYS A 168 38.93 -23.54 -11.40
CA CYS A 168 40.22 -24.13 -11.10
C CYS A 168 40.96 -23.43 -9.94
N ASP A 169 40.41 -22.36 -9.36
CA ASP A 169 41.07 -21.61 -8.29
C ASP A 169 41.07 -22.34 -6.94
N PRO A 170 41.99 -21.99 -6.01
CA PRO A 170 42.06 -22.61 -4.69
C PRO A 170 40.77 -22.48 -3.86
N VAL A 171 40.04 -21.38 -4.07
CA VAL A 171 38.64 -21.22 -3.71
C VAL A 171 37.93 -21.12 -5.07
N PRO A 172 37.16 -22.14 -5.48
CA PRO A 172 36.54 -22.16 -6.79
C PRO A 172 35.44 -21.12 -6.92
N ASP A 173 35.27 -20.60 -8.13
CA ASP A 173 34.07 -19.86 -8.51
C ASP A 173 32.81 -20.73 -8.32
N CYS A 174 31.79 -20.22 -7.64
CA CYS A 174 30.56 -20.95 -7.39
C CYS A 174 29.54 -20.83 -8.53
N ASP A 175 29.69 -19.85 -9.44
CA ASP A 175 28.91 -19.70 -10.67
C ASP A 175 29.70 -18.94 -11.75
N ASP A 176 30.63 -19.65 -12.40
CA ASP A 176 31.54 -19.17 -13.47
C ASP A 176 30.83 -18.52 -14.70
N GLY A 177 29.49 -18.55 -14.74
CA GLY A 177 28.68 -17.84 -15.72
C GLY A 177 28.18 -16.47 -15.26
N ASN A 178 28.48 -16.05 -14.02
CA ASN A 178 27.96 -14.88 -13.36
C ASN A 178 29.00 -14.17 -12.46
N ALA A 179 29.54 -13.06 -12.97
CA ALA A 179 30.59 -12.26 -12.33
C ALA A 179 30.21 -11.63 -10.97
N ASP A 180 28.93 -11.72 -10.59
CA ASP A 180 28.42 -11.29 -9.29
C ASP A 180 28.33 -12.46 -8.28
N ARG A 181 28.97 -13.61 -8.58
CA ARG A 181 28.99 -14.82 -7.75
C ARG A 181 30.37 -15.46 -7.72
N SER A 182 31.33 -14.81 -7.07
CA SER A 182 32.70 -15.30 -7.01
C SER A 182 33.41 -14.98 -5.69
N PRO A 183 34.49 -15.71 -5.34
CA PRO A 183 35.21 -15.55 -4.07
C PRO A 183 35.77 -14.15 -3.75
N ASP A 184 35.89 -13.30 -4.78
CA ASP A 184 36.39 -11.93 -4.65
C ASP A 184 35.26 -10.88 -4.78
N PHE A 185 34.01 -11.32 -4.97
CA PHE A 185 32.82 -10.48 -4.95
C PHE A 185 32.41 -10.15 -3.50
N SER A 186 31.46 -9.25 -3.31
CA SER A 186 30.94 -8.91 -1.98
C SER A 186 29.46 -9.27 -1.93
N GLU A 187 29.05 -9.90 -0.84
CA GLU A 187 27.67 -10.37 -0.65
C GLU A 187 26.61 -9.28 -0.89
N ILE A 188 25.51 -9.68 -1.52
CA ILE A 188 24.33 -8.85 -1.78
C ILE A 188 23.21 -9.30 -0.83
N ASP A 189 23.06 -8.57 0.28
CA ASP A 189 22.06 -8.88 1.30
C ASP A 189 20.63 -9.04 0.74
N GLY A 190 20.01 -10.21 1.00
CA GLY A 190 18.60 -10.49 0.78
C GLY A 190 18.25 -11.02 -0.61
N ASP A 191 19.23 -11.45 -1.40
CA ASP A 191 19.01 -12.07 -2.70
C ASP A 191 18.92 -13.61 -2.62
N GLY A 192 19.27 -14.19 -1.46
CA GLY A 192 19.19 -15.63 -1.20
C GLY A 192 20.25 -16.45 -1.94
N ILE A 193 21.33 -15.80 -2.39
CA ILE A 193 22.39 -16.38 -3.20
C ILE A 193 23.73 -16.09 -2.52
N ASP A 194 24.51 -17.13 -2.24
CA ASP A 194 25.94 -17.02 -1.91
C ASP A 194 26.70 -16.34 -3.07
N ASN A 195 26.98 -15.04 -2.93
CA ASN A 195 27.68 -14.23 -3.94
C ASN A 195 29.19 -14.23 -3.74
N ASP A 196 29.70 -14.45 -2.52
CA ASP A 196 31.14 -14.50 -2.22
C ASP A 196 31.73 -15.92 -2.06
N CYS A 197 30.91 -16.93 -2.36
CA CYS A 197 31.26 -18.35 -2.46
C CYS A 197 31.88 -18.94 -1.18
N ASP A 198 31.47 -18.46 0.00
CA ASP A 198 31.99 -18.94 1.29
C ASP A 198 31.13 -20.04 1.96
N GLU A 199 30.04 -20.44 1.28
CA GLU A 199 29.00 -21.40 1.68
C GLU A 199 27.98 -20.86 2.69
N LEU A 200 28.05 -19.58 3.04
CA LEU A 200 26.99 -18.86 3.74
C LEU A 200 26.14 -18.11 2.68
N ILE A 201 24.91 -17.75 3.05
CA ILE A 201 23.97 -17.06 2.16
C ILE A 201 23.57 -15.79 2.89
N ASP A 202 23.70 -14.64 2.22
CA ASP A 202 23.35 -13.32 2.74
C ASP A 202 24.11 -12.92 4.04
N GLU A 203 25.37 -13.34 4.22
CA GLU A 203 26.21 -12.94 5.36
C GLU A 203 26.84 -11.55 5.21
N GLY A 204 26.01 -10.52 5.35
CA GLY A 204 26.37 -9.39 6.18
C GLY A 204 26.67 -8.06 5.49
N HIS A 205 25.78 -7.13 5.80
CA HIS A 205 26.14 -5.88 6.46
C HIS A 205 25.67 -5.85 7.93
N TRP A 206 26.29 -6.66 8.79
CA TRP A 206 25.99 -6.71 10.23
C TRP A 206 26.22 -5.36 10.94
N SER A 207 25.16 -4.84 11.55
CA SER A 207 25.11 -3.66 12.39
C SER A 207 24.66 -4.02 13.81
N PRO A 208 25.16 -3.32 14.86
CA PRO A 208 24.64 -3.50 16.21
C PRO A 208 23.12 -3.30 16.22
N GLY A 209 22.38 -4.29 16.73
CA GLY A 209 20.92 -4.31 16.76
C GLY A 209 20.23 -5.04 15.63
N ASP A 210 20.92 -5.60 14.64
CA ASP A 210 20.29 -6.45 13.61
C ASP A 210 19.70 -7.74 14.20
N LEU A 211 20.33 -8.26 15.26
CA LEU A 211 19.80 -9.32 16.10
C LEU A 211 19.77 -8.86 17.54
N LEU A 212 18.67 -9.13 18.25
CA LEU A 212 18.45 -8.76 19.65
C LEU A 212 18.21 -10.00 20.51
N ILE A 213 18.79 -10.05 21.70
CA ILE A 213 18.44 -11.03 22.74
C ILE A 213 17.19 -10.49 23.45
N VAL A 214 16.11 -11.27 23.44
CA VAL A 214 14.77 -10.81 23.84
C VAL A 214 14.21 -11.58 25.03
N GLU A 215 14.48 -12.88 25.12
CA GLU A 215 14.11 -13.70 26.29
C GLU A 215 15.26 -14.62 26.71
N LEU A 216 15.47 -14.85 28.02
CA LEU A 216 16.44 -15.81 28.52
C LEU A 216 16.06 -16.48 29.86
N MET A 217 16.14 -17.81 29.89
CA MET A 217 16.01 -18.63 31.10
C MET A 217 17.37 -18.91 31.72
N VAL A 218 17.70 -18.17 32.78
CA VAL A 218 18.99 -18.26 33.46
C VAL A 218 18.99 -19.25 34.65
N ASP A 219 17.90 -19.37 35.40
CA ASP A 219 17.84 -20.18 36.63
C ASP A 219 16.60 -21.08 36.63
N PRO A 220 16.55 -22.13 35.77
CA PRO A 220 15.40 -23.01 35.66
C PRO A 220 15.14 -23.76 36.98
N ALA A 221 13.87 -23.87 37.39
CA ALA A 221 13.48 -24.56 38.62
C ALA A 221 12.83 -25.94 38.36
N ALA A 222 12.33 -26.19 37.15
CA ALA A 222 11.68 -27.44 36.79
C ALA A 222 12.68 -28.58 36.56
N VAL A 223 13.89 -28.26 36.08
CA VAL A 223 14.98 -29.20 35.80
C VAL A 223 16.32 -28.74 36.41
N ASP A 224 17.38 -29.51 36.20
CA ASP A 224 18.72 -29.08 36.62
C ASP A 224 19.19 -27.93 35.70
N ASP A 225 19.71 -26.87 36.30
CA ASP A 225 20.42 -25.70 35.70
C ASP A 225 21.01 -25.96 34.30
N GLY A 226 22.10 -26.74 34.21
CA GLY A 226 22.78 -27.09 32.96
C GLY A 226 22.04 -28.08 32.05
N ALA A 227 20.71 -28.10 32.11
CA ALA A 227 19.83 -28.76 31.15
C ALA A 227 18.64 -27.88 30.73
N GLY A 228 18.24 -26.88 31.52
CA GLY A 228 17.03 -26.09 31.29
C GLY A 228 17.26 -24.62 30.93
N GLU A 229 18.52 -24.21 30.73
CA GLU A 229 18.83 -22.87 30.23
C GLU A 229 18.58 -22.78 28.72
N TRP A 230 18.04 -21.64 28.30
CA TRP A 230 17.73 -21.28 26.92
C TRP A 230 17.63 -19.76 26.78
N PHE A 231 17.69 -19.26 25.55
CA PHE A 231 17.47 -17.86 25.22
C PHE A 231 16.95 -17.72 23.79
N GLU A 232 16.40 -16.55 23.49
CA GLU A 232 15.82 -16.21 22.20
C GLU A 232 16.55 -15.04 21.56
N VAL A 233 16.60 -15.09 20.24
CA VAL A 233 17.18 -14.04 19.41
C VAL A 233 16.15 -13.60 18.36
N TYR A 234 15.82 -12.32 18.36
CA TYR A 234 14.91 -11.69 17.41
C TYR A 234 15.68 -11.06 16.24
N ASN A 235 15.16 -11.24 15.01
CA ASN A 235 15.70 -10.58 13.83
C ASN A 235 15.06 -9.21 13.57
N ALA A 236 15.78 -8.17 13.94
CA ALA A 236 15.40 -6.76 13.73
C ALA A 236 15.96 -6.16 12.43
N SER A 237 16.69 -6.95 11.64
CA SER A 237 17.24 -6.49 10.37
C SER A 237 16.16 -6.34 9.29
N ALA A 238 16.54 -5.77 8.14
CA ALA A 238 15.62 -5.54 7.03
C ALA A 238 15.31 -6.81 6.19
N SER A 239 15.98 -7.93 6.46
CA SER A 239 15.89 -9.17 5.67
C SER A 239 15.98 -10.41 6.56
N THR A 240 15.74 -11.58 5.99
CA THR A 240 16.05 -12.86 6.66
C THR A 240 17.54 -12.93 6.96
N VAL A 241 17.90 -13.38 8.16
CA VAL A 241 19.29 -13.65 8.54
C VAL A 241 19.45 -15.09 8.97
N TYR A 242 20.67 -15.62 8.97
CA TYR A 242 20.92 -17.02 9.33
C TYR A 242 21.72 -17.12 10.63
N LEU A 243 21.38 -18.10 11.48
CA LEU A 243 22.14 -18.35 12.71
C LEU A 243 23.56 -18.87 12.44
N ASN A 244 23.80 -19.46 11.27
CA ASN A 244 25.08 -20.09 10.92
C ASN A 244 26.23 -19.08 11.01
N GLY A 245 27.34 -19.47 11.63
CA GLY A 245 28.52 -18.61 11.74
C GLY A 245 28.50 -17.62 12.90
N LEU A 246 27.32 -17.33 13.50
CA LEU A 246 27.21 -16.49 14.69
C LEU A 246 28.04 -17.03 15.85
N VAL A 247 28.59 -16.12 16.65
CA VAL A 247 29.38 -16.42 17.84
C VAL A 247 28.63 -15.96 19.09
N ILE A 248 28.26 -16.93 19.93
CA ILE A 248 27.62 -16.76 21.22
C ILE A 248 28.69 -16.80 22.32
N GLU A 249 28.74 -15.79 23.17
CA GLU A 249 29.72 -15.70 24.26
C GLU A 249 29.05 -15.45 25.61
N SER A 250 29.55 -16.12 26.65
CA SER A 250 29.24 -15.86 28.07
C SER A 250 30.52 -15.70 28.90
N SER A 251 30.44 -14.92 29.98
CA SER A 251 31.59 -14.55 30.82
C SER A 251 32.18 -15.71 31.61
N GLY A 252 33.14 -16.40 31.00
CA GLY A 252 33.88 -17.48 31.66
C GLY A 252 34.05 -18.73 30.81
N ASP A 253 33.33 -18.80 29.71
CA ASP A 253 33.39 -19.88 28.73
C ASP A 253 34.27 -19.50 27.53
N ALA A 254 34.56 -20.49 26.68
CA ALA A 254 35.12 -20.22 25.37
C ALA A 254 33.94 -20.03 24.43
N GLY A 255 33.85 -18.89 23.72
CA GLY A 255 32.74 -18.59 22.81
C GLY A 255 32.37 -19.76 21.90
N HIS A 256 31.07 -19.93 21.69
CA HIS A 256 30.47 -20.97 20.88
C HIS A 256 30.15 -20.42 19.50
N GLN A 257 30.63 -21.09 18.45
CA GLN A 257 30.24 -20.75 17.08
C GLN A 257 29.10 -21.66 16.66
N VAL A 258 28.03 -21.08 16.13
CA VAL A 258 26.89 -21.82 15.58
C VAL A 258 27.33 -22.52 14.30
N VAL A 259 27.22 -23.85 14.28
CA VAL A 259 27.61 -24.68 13.13
C VAL A 259 26.50 -25.68 12.83
N SER A 260 25.92 -25.59 11.64
CA SER A 260 24.92 -26.52 11.13
C SER A 260 25.23 -26.88 9.67
N ASP A 261 24.93 -28.13 9.29
CA ASP A 261 25.07 -28.61 7.90
C ASP A 261 23.98 -28.02 6.98
N GLU A 262 22.87 -27.57 7.56
CA GLU A 262 21.77 -26.87 6.85
C GLU A 262 21.67 -25.44 7.40
N PRO A 263 21.45 -24.41 6.56
CA PRO A 263 21.22 -23.05 7.03
C PRO A 263 19.98 -22.97 7.94
N ILE A 264 20.10 -22.22 9.04
CA ILE A 264 19.00 -22.01 9.99
C ILE A 264 18.52 -20.55 9.84
N PRO A 265 17.44 -20.30 9.06
CA PRO A 265 16.94 -18.96 8.82
C PRO A 265 16.18 -18.41 10.03
N ILE A 266 16.31 -17.10 10.24
CA ILE A 266 15.47 -16.28 11.08
C ILE A 266 14.86 -15.22 10.16
N PRO A 267 13.62 -15.41 9.67
CA PRO A 267 12.96 -14.39 8.87
C PRO A 267 12.90 -13.03 9.59
N ARG A 268 12.74 -11.93 8.85
CA ARG A 268 12.59 -10.60 9.46
C ARG A 268 11.37 -10.61 10.40
N GLY A 269 11.54 -10.10 11.61
CA GLY A 269 10.45 -10.04 12.59
C GLY A 269 10.22 -11.33 13.38
N GLU A 270 10.98 -12.38 13.10
CA GLU A 270 10.85 -13.68 13.79
C GLU A 270 11.90 -13.86 14.90
N VAL A 271 11.61 -14.80 15.80
CA VAL A 271 12.52 -15.23 16.88
C VAL A 271 13.09 -16.61 16.60
N ALA A 272 14.35 -16.82 16.99
CA ALA A 272 14.97 -18.13 17.04
C ALA A 272 15.26 -18.55 18.48
N LEU A 273 14.92 -19.79 18.81
CA LEU A 273 15.04 -20.38 20.13
C LEU A 273 16.30 -21.26 20.25
N LEU A 274 17.24 -20.84 21.11
CA LEU A 274 18.48 -21.56 21.37
C LEU A 274 18.48 -22.15 22.79
N ALA A 275 18.81 -23.43 22.93
CA ALA A 275 18.79 -24.12 24.23
C ALA A 275 20.00 -25.02 24.46
N ILE A 276 20.27 -25.39 25.73
CA ILE A 276 21.35 -26.35 26.04
C ILE A 276 21.15 -27.74 25.37
N ASN A 277 19.89 -28.10 25.11
CA ASN A 277 19.53 -29.33 24.40
C ASN A 277 18.11 -29.24 23.85
N ASP A 278 17.89 -29.91 22.72
CA ASP A 278 16.61 -30.02 22.00
C ASP A 278 15.62 -31.04 22.62
N ASN A 279 16.06 -31.78 23.64
CA ASN A 279 15.26 -32.85 24.22
C ASN A 279 14.28 -32.30 25.27
N ALA A 280 13.05 -32.02 24.82
CA ALA A 280 11.92 -31.55 25.63
C ALA A 280 11.73 -32.30 26.98
N SER A 281 12.07 -33.59 27.03
CA SER A 281 11.92 -34.39 28.26
C SER A 281 13.03 -34.17 29.30
N ALA A 282 14.10 -33.50 28.93
CA ALA A 282 15.29 -33.22 29.73
C ALA A 282 15.48 -31.72 30.02
N ASN A 283 14.98 -30.83 29.15
CA ASN A 283 15.17 -29.38 29.23
C ASN A 283 14.02 -28.60 29.89
N GLY A 284 13.08 -29.28 30.55
CA GLY A 284 11.95 -28.65 31.23
C GLY A 284 10.66 -28.56 30.40
N GLY A 285 10.68 -29.07 29.16
CA GLY A 285 9.51 -29.08 28.27
C GLY A 285 9.55 -28.01 27.18
N VAL A 286 10.74 -27.47 26.90
CA VAL A 286 10.98 -26.57 25.78
C VAL A 286 10.97 -27.39 24.49
N GLU A 287 10.02 -27.09 23.61
CA GLU A 287 9.85 -27.68 22.28
C GLU A 287 10.22 -26.62 21.22
N GLY A 288 10.44 -27.03 19.97
CA GLY A 288 10.75 -26.07 18.89
C GLY A 288 12.13 -25.41 18.98
N VAL A 289 13.12 -26.05 19.63
CA VAL A 289 14.50 -25.53 19.68
C VAL A 289 15.10 -25.52 18.28
N ASP A 290 15.45 -24.34 17.78
CA ASP A 290 16.08 -24.14 16.47
C ASP A 290 17.57 -24.55 16.49
N TYR A 291 18.25 -24.33 17.61
CA TYR A 291 19.65 -24.71 17.76
C TYR A 291 20.02 -25.13 19.19
N ASP A 292 20.72 -26.27 19.33
CA ASP A 292 21.23 -26.75 20.62
C ASP A 292 22.73 -26.51 20.83
N TYR A 293 23.09 -25.83 21.94
CA TYR A 293 24.48 -25.58 22.35
C TYR A 293 24.84 -26.38 23.61
N ASN A 294 26.11 -26.73 23.87
CA ASN A 294 26.46 -27.59 25.04
C ASN A 294 27.68 -27.16 25.85
N ASP A 295 28.21 -25.97 25.57
CA ASP A 295 29.47 -25.44 26.07
C ASP A 295 29.38 -23.97 26.53
N ILE A 296 28.18 -23.37 26.48
CA ILE A 296 27.84 -22.11 27.14
C ILE A 296 27.04 -22.42 28.41
N SER A 297 27.36 -21.75 29.52
CA SER A 297 26.58 -21.79 30.76
C SER A 297 26.14 -20.39 31.17
N LEU A 298 24.86 -20.24 31.54
CA LEU A 298 24.28 -18.98 32.02
C LEU A 298 24.28 -18.99 33.55
N LEU A 299 25.23 -18.31 34.21
CA LEU A 299 25.33 -18.39 35.67
C LEU A 299 24.17 -17.64 36.35
N ASN A 300 23.51 -18.27 37.32
CA ASN A 300 22.42 -17.70 38.15
C ASN A 300 22.85 -16.46 38.99
N GLY A 301 24.12 -16.05 38.93
CA GLY A 301 24.72 -14.96 39.70
C GLY A 301 25.01 -13.73 38.86
N ASP A 302 26.26 -13.26 38.89
CA ASP A 302 26.73 -12.21 37.98
C ASP A 302 27.23 -12.87 36.69
N ASP A 303 26.70 -12.49 35.52
CA ASP A 303 27.12 -13.00 34.21
C ASP A 303 26.67 -12.10 33.04
N ASP A 304 27.07 -12.43 31.82
CA ASP A 304 26.58 -11.83 30.57
C ASP A 304 26.42 -12.86 29.44
N LEU A 305 25.54 -12.54 28.48
CA LEU A 305 25.38 -13.25 27.21
C LEU A 305 25.53 -12.24 26.08
N SER A 306 26.28 -12.57 25.03
CA SER A 306 26.38 -11.73 23.84
C SER A 306 26.44 -12.53 22.56
N ILE A 307 25.90 -11.94 21.50
CA ILE A 307 25.92 -12.48 20.14
C ILE A 307 26.73 -11.56 19.21
N SER A 308 27.56 -12.17 18.36
CA SER A 308 28.42 -11.44 17.42
C SER A 308 28.56 -12.17 16.09
N ALA A 309 28.72 -11.42 15.01
CA ALA A 309 28.96 -11.90 13.65
C ALA A 309 30.13 -11.13 13.04
N ASP A 310 31.09 -11.81 12.42
CA ASP A 310 32.28 -11.21 11.78
C ASP A 310 33.06 -10.19 12.63
N GLY A 311 33.00 -10.37 13.94
CA GLY A 311 33.64 -9.48 14.92
C GLY A 311 32.86 -8.20 15.24
N VAL A 312 31.65 -8.04 14.71
CA VAL A 312 30.65 -7.04 15.14
C VAL A 312 29.84 -7.60 16.31
N LEU A 313 29.75 -6.85 17.40
CA LEU A 313 28.84 -7.16 18.50
C LEU A 313 27.42 -6.73 18.09
N LEU A 314 26.52 -7.69 17.94
CA LEU A 314 25.14 -7.44 17.55
C LEU A 314 24.32 -7.01 18.76
N ASP A 315 24.39 -7.80 19.83
CA ASP A 315 23.69 -7.51 21.09
C ASP A 315 24.35 -8.18 22.32
N ARG A 316 24.04 -7.67 23.51
CA ARG A 316 24.53 -8.18 24.80
C ARG A 316 23.54 -7.91 25.93
N VAL A 317 23.36 -8.89 26.80
CA VAL A 317 22.60 -8.74 28.06
C VAL A 317 23.48 -9.09 29.25
N THR A 318 23.47 -8.27 30.30
CA THR A 318 24.25 -8.50 31.54
C THR A 318 23.34 -8.52 32.76
N TRP A 319 23.44 -9.56 33.59
CA TRP A 319 22.66 -9.68 34.82
C TRP A 319 23.54 -9.84 36.08
N GLY A 320 22.89 -9.65 37.23
CA GLY A 320 23.48 -9.78 38.55
C GLY A 320 23.72 -8.44 39.25
N SER A 321 24.52 -8.51 40.32
CA SER A 321 24.72 -7.43 41.28
C SER A 321 25.40 -6.17 40.71
N GLY A 322 26.02 -6.29 39.54
CA GLY A 322 26.70 -5.20 38.84
C GLY A 322 25.84 -4.43 37.84
N SER A 323 24.85 -5.07 37.21
CA SER A 323 23.97 -4.46 36.20
C SER A 323 22.68 -3.90 36.79
N GLY A 324 22.18 -4.47 37.89
CA GLY A 324 20.88 -4.09 38.46
C GLY A 324 19.73 -4.99 38.03
N LEU A 325 19.95 -5.82 37.01
CA LEU A 325 19.03 -6.87 36.56
C LEU A 325 19.26 -8.15 37.38
N ALA A 326 18.21 -8.80 37.87
CA ALA A 326 18.33 -10.00 38.67
C ALA A 326 17.60 -11.18 38.00
N ALA A 327 18.35 -12.23 37.66
CA ALA A 327 17.79 -13.48 37.15
C ALA A 327 16.87 -14.15 38.18
N PRO A 328 15.57 -14.35 37.88
CA PRO A 328 14.63 -15.00 38.78
C PRO A 328 14.75 -16.52 38.71
N THR A 329 14.58 -17.20 39.86
CA THR A 329 14.53 -18.67 39.88
C THR A 329 13.18 -19.17 39.37
N GLY A 330 13.20 -19.99 38.31
CA GLY A 330 12.03 -20.60 37.70
C GLY A 330 11.21 -19.65 36.84
N ALA A 331 11.78 -18.55 36.37
CA ALA A 331 11.18 -17.69 35.37
C ALA A 331 12.28 -17.19 34.42
N SER A 332 11.94 -16.94 33.16
CA SER A 332 12.83 -16.25 32.22
C SER A 332 12.84 -14.76 32.53
N LEU A 333 13.90 -14.10 32.10
CA LEU A 333 13.93 -12.67 31.88
C LEU A 333 13.41 -12.42 30.46
N MET A 334 12.38 -11.60 30.33
CA MET A 334 11.83 -11.14 29.04
C MET A 334 12.06 -9.63 28.92
N VAL A 335 12.43 -9.16 27.74
CA VAL A 335 12.53 -7.74 27.44
C VAL A 335 11.12 -7.18 27.21
N ASP A 336 10.84 -6.01 27.73
CA ASP A 336 9.62 -5.27 27.41
C ASP A 336 9.71 -4.77 25.96
N VAL A 337 8.71 -5.10 25.15
CA VAL A 337 8.63 -4.74 23.73
C VAL A 337 8.63 -3.22 23.48
N LEU A 338 8.37 -2.40 24.51
CA LEU A 338 8.51 -0.94 24.43
C LEU A 338 9.97 -0.45 24.46
N PHE A 339 10.92 -1.32 24.80
CA PHE A 339 12.35 -1.01 24.96
C PHE A 339 13.24 -1.90 24.07
N PHE A 340 12.84 -2.04 22.81
CA PHE A 340 13.28 -3.08 21.87
C PHE A 340 14.35 -2.61 20.87
N SER A 341 15.51 -2.18 21.38
CA SER A 341 16.71 -1.88 20.57
C SER A 341 17.98 -2.35 21.28
N ALA A 342 19.08 -2.58 20.54
CA ALA A 342 20.38 -3.03 21.10
C ALA A 342 21.05 -2.06 22.09
N SER A 343 20.42 -0.93 22.41
CA SER A 343 20.88 -0.02 23.45
C SER A 343 19.87 0.21 24.57
N GLU A 344 18.59 -0.11 24.33
CA GLU A 344 17.52 0.00 25.30
C GLU A 344 17.32 -1.33 26.04
N ASN A 345 17.47 -2.47 25.36
CA ASN A 345 17.48 -3.79 26.00
C ASN A 345 18.78 -4.03 26.83
N ASP A 346 19.74 -3.11 26.79
CA ASP A 346 20.91 -3.08 27.67
C ASP A 346 20.58 -2.57 29.09
N LEU A 347 19.43 -1.91 29.27
CA LEU A 347 19.02 -1.30 30.53
C LEU A 347 18.29 -2.33 31.42
N PRO A 348 18.63 -2.42 32.72
CA PRO A 348 18.01 -3.40 33.62
C PRO A 348 16.50 -3.17 33.85
N GLU A 349 16.01 -1.95 33.64
CA GLU A 349 14.59 -1.58 33.68
C GLU A 349 13.78 -2.11 32.49
N SER A 350 14.42 -2.45 31.38
CA SER A 350 13.75 -2.98 30.18
C SER A 350 13.41 -4.46 30.29
N TRP A 351 13.72 -5.12 31.42
CA TRP A 351 13.55 -6.56 31.60
C TRP A 351 12.67 -6.86 32.79
N CYS A 352 11.76 -7.82 32.62
CA CYS A 352 10.93 -8.33 33.70
C CYS A 352 11.00 -9.85 33.80
N ALA A 353 10.51 -10.39 34.93
CA ALA A 353 10.39 -11.83 35.11
C ALA A 353 9.11 -12.33 34.46
N ALA A 354 9.21 -13.36 33.64
CA ALA A 354 8.05 -13.96 32.99
C ALA A 354 7.01 -14.44 34.01
N SER A 355 5.73 -14.23 33.67
CA SER A 355 4.59 -14.60 34.52
C SER A 355 3.75 -15.76 33.97
N TRP A 356 3.97 -16.12 32.70
CA TRP A 356 3.23 -17.13 31.94
C TRP A 356 3.89 -18.50 32.05
N GLY A 357 3.12 -19.56 32.29
CA GLY A 357 3.66 -20.92 32.34
C GLY A 357 3.58 -21.61 30.99
N TRP A 358 4.63 -22.33 30.62
CA TRP A 358 4.64 -23.18 29.42
C TRP A 358 4.78 -24.67 29.77
N GLY A 359 4.24 -25.54 28.91
CA GLY A 359 4.40 -26.99 29.01
C GLY A 359 3.90 -27.63 30.32
N ALA A 360 4.59 -28.70 30.76
CA ALA A 360 4.25 -29.50 31.96
C ALA A 360 5.11 -29.16 33.20
N GLY A 361 5.90 -28.08 33.13
CA GLY A 361 6.87 -27.65 34.13
C GLY A 361 6.31 -26.73 35.22
N THR A 362 7.21 -26.20 36.06
CA THR A 362 6.92 -25.14 37.04
C THR A 362 7.54 -23.80 36.67
N ASP A 363 8.28 -23.74 35.58
CA ASP A 363 8.98 -22.55 35.13
C ASP A 363 8.04 -21.64 34.32
N LEU A 364 8.32 -20.34 34.29
CA LEU A 364 7.53 -19.29 33.60
C LEU A 364 8.33 -18.59 32.50
N GLY A 365 7.75 -18.38 31.32
CA GLY A 365 8.41 -17.96 30.08
C GLY A 365 7.61 -18.31 28.82
N THR A 366 8.09 -17.83 27.68
CA THR A 366 7.43 -17.91 26.37
C THR A 366 8.32 -18.54 25.28
N PRO A 367 9.00 -19.68 25.54
CA PRO A 367 9.98 -20.22 24.60
C PRO A 367 9.34 -20.60 23.25
N GLY A 368 9.88 -20.04 22.17
CA GLY A 368 9.48 -20.23 20.78
C GLY A 368 8.23 -19.42 20.39
N THR A 369 7.85 -18.42 21.16
CA THR A 369 6.67 -17.57 20.89
C THR A 369 7.02 -16.10 21.12
N PRO A 370 6.42 -15.14 20.39
CA PRO A 370 6.70 -13.72 20.58
C PRO A 370 6.53 -13.26 22.04
N ASP A 371 7.47 -12.44 22.50
CA ASP A 371 7.44 -11.82 23.83
C ASP A 371 6.18 -10.98 24.03
N GLN A 372 5.61 -11.01 25.23
CA GLN A 372 4.46 -10.18 25.63
C GLN A 372 4.94 -8.98 26.45
N TYR A 373 4.12 -7.92 26.52
CA TYR A 373 4.36 -6.76 27.38
C TYR A 373 4.69 -7.18 28.83
N CYS A 374 5.61 -6.45 29.46
CA CYS A 374 5.95 -6.60 30.88
C CYS A 374 4.84 -6.04 31.81
N ASP A 375 3.62 -6.56 31.68
CA ASP A 375 2.35 -5.95 32.10
C ASP A 375 2.02 -5.98 33.62
N ILE A 376 2.99 -6.09 34.54
CA ILE A 376 2.66 -6.33 35.97
C ILE A 376 3.52 -5.62 37.03
N ILE A 377 4.34 -4.63 36.67
CA ILE A 377 5.14 -3.92 37.68
C ILE A 377 4.40 -2.66 38.14
N ASP A 378 3.57 -2.82 39.18
CA ASP A 378 3.10 -1.74 40.06
C ASP A 378 4.32 -1.18 40.81
N HIS A 379 4.95 -0.13 40.26
CA HIS A 379 6.27 0.33 40.70
C HIS A 379 6.22 1.03 42.06
N ASP A 380 5.05 1.50 42.49
CA ASP A 380 4.85 2.20 43.75
C ASP A 380 4.03 1.44 44.83
N GLY A 381 3.37 0.36 44.44
CA GLY A 381 2.67 -0.60 45.29
C GLY A 381 1.22 -0.27 45.63
N ASP A 382 0.51 0.51 44.81
CA ASP A 382 -0.86 0.95 45.08
C ASP A 382 -1.97 0.02 44.52
N GLY A 383 -1.57 -0.87 43.62
CA GLY A 383 -2.43 -1.88 42.99
C GLY A 383 -3.06 -1.47 41.67
N TYR A 384 -2.65 -0.35 41.08
CA TYR A 384 -2.82 0.03 39.68
C TYR A 384 -1.43 0.02 39.01
N TRP A 385 -1.40 -0.01 37.68
CA TRP A 385 -0.20 0.06 36.85
C TRP A 385 -0.56 0.72 35.52
N VAL A 386 0.42 1.03 34.67
CA VAL A 386 0.21 1.87 33.48
C VAL A 386 -0.94 1.37 32.58
N SER A 387 -1.05 0.06 32.35
CA SER A 387 -2.13 -0.52 31.52
C SER A 387 -3.52 -0.51 32.21
N ASP A 388 -3.58 -0.31 33.52
CA ASP A 388 -4.82 -0.08 34.28
C ASP A 388 -5.25 1.41 34.27
N GLY A 389 -4.47 2.27 33.60
CA GLY A 389 -4.68 3.71 33.44
C GLY A 389 -3.85 4.59 34.40
N ASP A 390 -2.81 4.04 35.03
CA ASP A 390 -1.94 4.78 35.95
C ASP A 390 -0.96 5.70 35.19
N CYS A 391 -1.06 7.01 35.45
CA CYS A 391 -0.31 8.05 34.78
C CYS A 391 0.99 8.46 35.51
N ASP A 392 1.23 7.98 36.74
CA ASP A 392 2.53 8.11 37.43
C ASP A 392 2.75 6.91 38.36
N ASP A 393 3.10 5.77 37.75
CA ASP A 393 3.43 4.49 38.40
C ASP A 393 4.57 4.58 39.45
N GLY A 394 5.19 5.76 39.62
CA GLY A 394 6.17 6.06 40.67
C GLY A 394 5.61 6.72 41.94
N ASP A 395 4.34 7.13 41.99
CA ASP A 395 3.70 7.80 43.12
C ASP A 395 2.32 7.18 43.47
N PRO A 396 2.20 6.47 44.61
CA PRO A 396 1.02 5.63 44.95
C PRO A 396 -0.23 6.45 45.37
N ALA A 397 -0.25 7.72 44.99
CA ALA A 397 -1.33 8.67 45.16
C ALA A 397 -1.90 9.16 43.82
N ILE A 398 -1.26 8.81 42.71
CA ILE A 398 -1.65 9.15 41.33
C ILE A 398 -2.01 7.84 40.66
N HIS A 399 -3.30 7.61 40.41
CA HIS A 399 -3.78 6.37 39.80
C HIS A 399 -5.29 6.51 39.47
N PRO A 400 -5.86 5.75 38.52
CA PRO A 400 -7.25 5.94 38.06
C PRO A 400 -8.35 5.62 39.08
N GLY A 401 -7.98 4.99 40.19
CA GLY A 401 -8.85 4.78 41.34
C GLY A 401 -8.79 5.89 42.39
N ALA A 402 -7.96 6.92 42.20
CA ALA A 402 -7.75 7.99 43.14
C ALA A 402 -8.92 8.99 43.11
N THR A 403 -8.85 9.99 43.99
CA THR A 403 -9.78 11.13 43.97
C THR A 403 -8.97 12.38 43.94
N ASP A 404 -9.23 13.27 42.98
CA ASP A 404 -8.47 14.50 42.88
C ASP A 404 -8.60 15.39 44.10
N THR A 405 -7.47 16.03 44.39
CA THR A 405 -7.41 17.11 45.35
C THR A 405 -7.22 18.40 44.58
N TRP A 406 -8.34 18.97 44.14
CA TRP A 406 -8.39 20.22 43.38
C TRP A 406 -7.35 21.26 43.84
N TYR A 407 -6.62 21.78 42.86
CA TYR A 407 -5.65 22.88 42.94
C TYR A 407 -4.31 22.56 43.61
N ASP A 408 -3.88 21.32 43.61
CA ASP A 408 -2.52 20.95 44.04
C ASP A 408 -1.52 20.78 42.88
N GLY A 409 -2.02 20.89 41.65
CA GLY A 409 -1.30 20.87 40.38
C GLY A 409 -0.96 19.47 39.89
N VAL A 410 -1.71 18.47 40.36
CA VAL A 410 -1.54 17.06 40.02
C VAL A 410 -2.89 16.52 39.56
N ASP A 411 -2.93 15.95 38.35
CA ASP A 411 -4.01 15.05 37.93
C ASP A 411 -3.81 13.74 38.69
N GLY A 412 -4.57 13.53 39.76
CA GLY A 412 -4.39 12.41 40.66
C GLY A 412 -5.14 11.17 40.22
N ASN A 413 -6.21 11.31 39.42
CA ASN A 413 -7.02 10.20 38.94
C ASN A 413 -6.78 9.84 37.46
N CYS A 414 -5.82 10.50 36.80
CA CYS A 414 -5.40 10.17 35.44
C CYS A 414 -6.53 10.23 34.40
N ASP A 415 -7.56 11.05 34.63
CA ASP A 415 -8.66 11.24 33.68
C ASP A 415 -8.36 12.30 32.60
N GLY A 416 -7.20 12.97 32.71
CA GLY A 416 -6.74 13.97 31.76
C GLY A 416 -7.44 15.32 31.91
N TRP A 417 -8.28 15.51 32.92
CA TRP A 417 -8.94 16.79 33.20
C TRP A 417 -7.99 17.75 33.94
N SER A 418 -8.16 19.05 33.70
CA SER A 418 -7.33 20.06 34.37
C SER A 418 -7.64 20.10 35.87
N ASP A 419 -6.64 19.93 36.73
CA ASP A 419 -6.77 20.10 38.20
C ASP A 419 -7.15 21.53 38.63
N TYR A 420 -7.26 22.45 37.67
CA TYR A 420 -7.71 23.82 37.88
C TYR A 420 -9.09 24.11 37.28
N ASP A 421 -9.80 23.10 36.75
CA ASP A 421 -11.17 23.19 36.20
C ASP A 421 -12.09 22.26 37.02
N ALA A 422 -12.64 22.77 38.11
CA ALA A 422 -13.37 21.96 39.09
C ALA A 422 -14.85 21.71 38.72
N ASP A 423 -15.37 22.38 37.70
CA ASP A 423 -16.74 22.18 37.20
C ASP A 423 -16.85 21.63 35.77
N LEU A 424 -15.70 21.48 35.10
CA LEU A 424 -15.48 20.75 33.85
C LEU A 424 -16.08 21.42 32.62
N ASP A 425 -15.98 22.74 32.57
CA ASP A 425 -16.43 23.53 31.43
C ASP A 425 -15.29 23.89 30.44
N GLY A 426 -14.07 23.48 30.75
CA GLY A 426 -12.88 23.68 29.93
C GLY A 426 -12.07 24.92 30.27
N PHE A 427 -12.42 25.66 31.33
CA PHE A 427 -11.72 26.88 31.72
C PHE A 427 -11.08 26.79 33.11
N ASP A 428 -9.77 27.04 33.16
CA ASP A 428 -9.05 27.07 34.43
C ASP A 428 -9.48 28.25 35.33
N SER A 429 -9.54 27.97 36.61
CA SER A 429 -9.77 28.91 37.71
C SER A 429 -8.88 30.16 37.68
N SER A 430 -9.51 31.34 37.73
CA SER A 430 -8.82 32.63 37.77
C SER A 430 -7.96 32.86 39.02
N ASP A 431 -8.22 32.14 40.12
CA ASP A 431 -7.37 32.17 41.31
C ASP A 431 -5.98 31.54 41.07
N TYR A 432 -5.84 30.72 40.01
CA TYR A 432 -4.61 30.02 39.61
C TYR A 432 -4.04 30.49 38.28
N GLY A 433 -4.63 31.52 37.67
CA GLY A 433 -4.10 32.19 36.49
C GLY A 433 -4.76 31.79 35.18
N GLY A 434 -5.87 31.04 35.24
CA GLY A 434 -6.83 30.94 34.15
C GLY A 434 -7.79 32.13 34.12
N ASP A 435 -8.86 32.01 33.34
CA ASP A 435 -9.77 33.11 33.04
C ASP A 435 -11.17 32.93 33.67
N ASP A 436 -11.46 31.77 34.29
CA ASP A 436 -12.76 31.50 34.89
C ASP A 436 -12.95 32.12 36.30
N CYS A 437 -13.99 32.95 36.44
CA CYS A 437 -14.33 33.66 37.66
C CYS A 437 -15.22 32.86 38.64
N ARG A 438 -15.80 31.72 38.23
CA ARG A 438 -16.49 30.76 39.11
C ARG A 438 -16.37 29.31 38.64
N ASP A 439 -15.23 28.78 39.02
CA ASP A 439 -14.79 27.38 38.93
C ASP A 439 -15.58 26.37 39.80
N ASP A 440 -16.84 26.67 40.10
CA ASP A 440 -17.78 25.73 40.71
C ASP A 440 -19.17 25.76 40.06
N ASP A 441 -19.31 26.47 38.93
CA ASP A 441 -20.52 26.71 38.16
C ASP A 441 -20.20 26.79 36.65
N PRO A 442 -20.42 25.70 35.87
CA PRO A 442 -19.97 25.56 34.47
C PRO A 442 -20.76 26.43 33.46
N LEU A 443 -21.54 27.38 33.98
CA LEU A 443 -22.31 28.37 33.24
C LEU A 443 -21.72 29.78 33.39
N VAL A 444 -20.61 29.92 34.10
CA VAL A 444 -19.93 31.17 34.37
C VAL A 444 -18.47 30.98 33.96
N ASN A 445 -18.10 31.48 32.79
CA ASN A 445 -16.76 31.34 32.23
C ASN A 445 -16.54 32.38 31.12
N PRO A 446 -15.31 32.60 30.65
CA PRO A 446 -14.98 33.66 29.69
C PRO A 446 -15.73 33.61 28.36
N ASP A 447 -16.18 32.43 27.94
CA ASP A 447 -16.91 32.22 26.69
C ASP A 447 -18.43 32.19 26.90
N ALA A 448 -18.89 32.23 28.16
CA ALA A 448 -20.30 32.33 28.47
C ALA A 448 -20.85 33.67 27.95
N THR A 449 -22.11 33.66 27.55
CA THR A 449 -22.80 34.89 27.16
C THR A 449 -23.33 35.58 28.40
N GLU A 450 -22.97 36.85 28.61
CA GLU A 450 -23.56 37.66 29.67
C GLU A 450 -25.08 37.79 29.47
N ILE A 451 -25.85 37.40 30.48
CA ILE A 451 -27.32 37.40 30.42
C ILE A 451 -27.92 38.35 31.44
N CYS A 452 -29.00 39.04 31.06
CA CYS A 452 -29.82 39.77 32.02
C CYS A 452 -30.47 38.80 33.02
N ASP A 453 -29.94 38.78 34.24
CA ASP A 453 -30.24 37.81 35.27
C ASP A 453 -30.52 38.51 36.62
N ALA A 454 -31.43 37.94 37.42
CA ALA A 454 -31.84 38.54 38.68
C ALA A 454 -30.79 38.41 39.81
N ARG A 455 -29.75 37.58 39.61
CA ARG A 455 -28.65 37.36 40.55
C ARG A 455 -27.55 38.40 40.36
N GLY A 456 -27.42 38.99 39.17
CA GLY A 456 -26.31 39.84 38.78
C GLY A 456 -24.99 39.12 38.93
N ALA A 457 -24.93 37.92 38.34
CA ALA A 457 -23.65 37.29 38.07
C ALA A 457 -22.95 38.04 36.92
N ASP A 458 -21.68 37.71 36.74
CA ASP A 458 -20.77 38.22 35.72
C ASP A 458 -20.40 36.93 35.01
N GLU A 459 -21.24 36.56 34.04
CA GLU A 459 -21.26 35.23 33.44
C GLU A 459 -20.07 35.06 32.51
N ASP A 460 -19.69 36.12 31.77
CA ASP A 460 -18.57 36.13 30.82
C ASP A 460 -17.22 36.54 31.47
N CYS A 461 -17.22 36.75 32.79
CA CYS A 461 -16.06 37.05 33.61
C CYS A 461 -15.26 38.30 33.17
N ASP A 462 -15.88 39.25 32.47
CA ASP A 462 -15.22 40.47 31.99
C ASP A 462 -15.12 41.58 33.07
N GLY A 463 -15.82 41.39 34.20
CA GLY A 463 -15.87 42.30 35.33
C GLY A 463 -17.04 43.28 35.33
N LEU A 464 -17.98 43.14 34.39
CA LEU A 464 -19.24 43.87 34.30
C LEU A 464 -20.40 42.89 34.56
N SER A 465 -21.63 43.41 34.69
CA SER A 465 -22.81 42.55 34.85
C SER A 465 -24.10 43.30 34.50
N ASN A 466 -25.07 42.59 33.92
CA ASN A 466 -26.37 43.12 33.55
C ASN A 466 -26.27 44.46 32.79
N SER A 467 -27.08 45.45 33.16
CA SER A 467 -27.09 46.78 32.54
C SER A 467 -25.84 47.64 32.79
N ASP A 468 -24.89 47.20 33.62
CA ASP A 468 -23.55 47.81 33.70
C ASP A 468 -22.60 47.22 32.65
N ASP A 469 -22.99 46.13 31.99
CA ASP A 469 -22.28 45.43 30.93
C ASP A 469 -22.84 45.76 29.52
N PRO A 470 -22.03 46.25 28.58
CA PRO A 470 -22.44 46.42 27.19
C PRO A 470 -22.58 45.13 26.38
N SER A 471 -22.04 43.98 26.82
CA SER A 471 -22.19 42.67 26.19
C SER A 471 -23.50 41.98 26.57
N ALA A 472 -24.17 42.41 27.66
CA ALA A 472 -25.36 41.76 28.20
C ALA A 472 -26.48 41.56 27.18
N GLU A 473 -26.82 40.29 26.95
CA GLU A 473 -27.95 39.87 26.15
C GLU A 473 -29.23 39.75 27.00
N GLY A 474 -30.39 39.85 26.33
CA GLY A 474 -31.69 39.75 27.00
C GLY A 474 -32.18 41.04 27.65
N THR A 475 -31.62 42.20 27.29
CA THR A 475 -32.20 43.50 27.68
C THR A 475 -33.62 43.65 27.13
N VAL A 476 -34.52 44.24 27.93
CA VAL A 476 -35.91 44.47 27.55
C VAL A 476 -36.07 45.95 27.19
N THR A 477 -36.67 46.21 26.02
CA THR A 477 -37.09 47.58 25.67
C THR A 477 -38.38 47.91 26.40
N PHE A 478 -38.34 48.95 27.23
CA PHE A 478 -39.50 49.53 27.89
C PHE A 478 -39.97 50.79 27.14
N TYR A 479 -41.27 51.01 27.07
CA TYR A 479 -41.95 52.07 26.31
C TYR A 479 -42.83 52.91 27.25
N ALA A 480 -42.84 54.23 27.12
CA ALA A 480 -43.62 55.09 28.00
C ALA A 480 -45.13 54.81 27.84
N ASP A 481 -45.85 54.64 28.95
CA ASP A 481 -47.30 54.37 28.99
C ASP A 481 -48.01 55.52 29.73
N ASP A 482 -48.47 56.52 28.98
CA ASP A 482 -48.99 57.78 29.51
C ASP A 482 -50.46 57.69 29.96
N ASP A 483 -51.24 56.75 29.39
CA ASP A 483 -52.67 56.59 29.67
C ASP A 483 -53.05 55.34 30.49
N GLY A 484 -52.11 54.42 30.68
CA GLY A 484 -52.16 53.32 31.63
C GLY A 484 -52.93 52.10 31.13
N ASP A 485 -52.99 51.88 29.81
CA ASP A 485 -53.66 50.72 29.22
C ASP A 485 -52.75 49.48 29.11
N GLY A 486 -51.43 49.66 29.30
CA GLY A 486 -50.42 48.62 29.29
C GLY A 486 -49.66 48.49 27.97
N TYR A 487 -49.92 49.33 26.97
CA TYR A 487 -49.13 49.48 25.76
C TYR A 487 -48.44 50.84 25.77
N GLY A 488 -47.15 50.87 25.39
CA GLY A 488 -46.37 52.09 25.41
C GLY A 488 -46.07 52.65 24.01
N SER A 489 -45.75 53.93 23.98
CA SER A 489 -45.42 54.68 22.78
C SER A 489 -44.07 54.30 22.17
N LEU A 490 -44.06 53.95 20.88
CA LEU A 490 -42.84 53.68 20.10
C LEU A 490 -41.92 54.89 19.95
N LEU A 491 -42.40 56.09 20.28
CA LEU A 491 -41.63 57.33 20.15
C LEU A 491 -40.86 57.68 21.43
N ASP A 492 -41.06 56.94 22.53
CA ASP A 492 -40.39 57.14 23.82
C ASP A 492 -40.09 55.77 24.47
N SER A 493 -38.88 55.26 24.23
CA SER A 493 -38.42 53.97 24.75
C SER A 493 -37.03 54.02 25.39
N VAL A 494 -36.74 53.02 26.22
CA VAL A 494 -35.46 52.79 26.90
C VAL A 494 -35.18 51.30 27.03
N GLU A 495 -33.95 50.85 26.73
CA GLU A 495 -33.51 49.47 26.95
C GLU A 495 -32.96 49.30 28.37
N SER A 496 -33.37 48.24 29.07
CA SER A 496 -32.89 47.90 30.40
C SER A 496 -33.16 46.45 30.77
N CYS A 497 -32.33 45.85 31.64
CA CYS A 497 -32.65 44.57 32.27
C CYS A 497 -33.74 44.71 33.37
N ASP A 498 -33.96 45.91 33.91
CA ASP A 498 -34.86 46.16 35.04
C ASP A 498 -36.09 47.02 34.64
N PRO A 499 -37.29 46.76 35.21
CA PRO A 499 -38.47 47.57 34.97
C PRO A 499 -38.29 49.06 35.27
N VAL A 500 -38.60 49.90 34.28
CA VAL A 500 -38.48 51.37 34.39
C VAL A 500 -39.82 51.99 34.80
N ASP A 501 -39.84 52.75 35.90
CA ASP A 501 -41.06 53.39 36.41
C ASP A 501 -41.69 54.34 35.37
N GLY A 502 -42.95 54.09 35.00
CA GLY A 502 -43.66 54.83 33.96
C GLY A 502 -43.49 54.31 32.54
N TYR A 503 -42.81 53.16 32.37
CA TYR A 503 -42.69 52.46 31.11
C TYR A 503 -43.23 51.02 31.25
N VAL A 504 -43.65 50.42 30.14
CA VAL A 504 -44.12 49.04 30.01
C VAL A 504 -43.31 48.31 28.95
N ASP A 505 -43.17 47.00 29.04
CA ASP A 505 -42.40 46.15 28.11
C ASP A 505 -43.18 45.80 26.82
N VAL A 506 -44.42 46.29 26.70
CA VAL A 506 -45.28 46.06 25.53
C VAL A 506 -45.43 47.36 24.75
N SER A 507 -45.06 47.34 23.47
CA SER A 507 -45.09 48.53 22.60
C SER A 507 -46.26 48.55 21.63
N GLY A 508 -46.45 49.68 20.97
CA GLY A 508 -47.26 49.78 19.75
C GLY A 508 -48.48 50.68 19.87
N ASP A 509 -48.61 51.44 20.96
CA ASP A 509 -49.69 52.39 21.09
C ASP A 509 -49.56 53.54 20.07
N CYS A 510 -50.45 53.55 19.06
CA CYS A 510 -50.51 54.59 18.04
C CYS A 510 -51.19 55.88 18.53
N ASN A 511 -51.80 55.86 19.71
CA ASN A 511 -52.36 57.01 20.40
C ASN A 511 -52.32 56.84 21.93
N ASP A 512 -51.12 57.04 22.49
CA ASP A 512 -50.70 57.04 23.92
C ASP A 512 -51.36 58.12 24.80
N SER A 513 -52.62 58.41 24.50
CA SER A 513 -53.49 59.32 25.24
C SER A 513 -54.96 58.88 25.22
N ASP A 514 -55.28 57.78 24.54
CA ASP A 514 -56.60 57.17 24.47
C ASP A 514 -56.53 55.64 24.73
N PRO A 515 -56.96 55.17 25.91
CA PRO A 515 -56.83 53.76 26.32
C PRO A 515 -57.82 52.81 25.61
N SER A 516 -58.36 53.25 24.47
CA SER A 516 -59.21 52.45 23.57
C SER A 516 -58.60 52.28 22.18
N VAL A 517 -57.39 52.78 21.96
CA VAL A 517 -56.62 52.67 20.73
C VAL A 517 -55.27 52.07 21.09
N TYR A 518 -55.09 50.78 20.84
CA TYR A 518 -53.89 50.04 21.23
C TYR A 518 -53.80 48.75 20.41
N PRO A 519 -52.60 48.16 20.24
CA PRO A 519 -52.43 46.88 19.53
C PRO A 519 -53.35 45.77 20.02
N GLY A 520 -54.23 45.29 19.13
CA GLY A 520 -55.22 44.25 19.44
C GLY A 520 -56.50 44.76 20.12
N ALA A 521 -56.76 46.07 20.10
CA ALA A 521 -58.09 46.58 20.40
C ALA A 521 -59.12 45.98 19.42
N PRO A 522 -60.36 45.67 19.86
CA PRO A 522 -61.35 45.10 18.96
C PRO A 522 -61.72 46.05 17.82
N GLU A 523 -61.46 45.63 16.58
CA GLU A 523 -61.80 46.39 15.40
C GLU A 523 -63.30 46.44 15.09
N THR A 524 -63.73 47.58 14.55
CA THR A 524 -65.10 47.75 14.06
C THR A 524 -65.08 48.11 12.58
N TRP A 525 -65.02 47.08 11.73
CA TRP A 525 -64.98 47.22 10.27
C TRP A 525 -66.00 48.21 9.71
N TYR A 526 -65.52 49.04 8.78
CA TYR A 526 -66.22 50.05 8.02
C TYR A 526 -66.65 51.30 8.81
N ASP A 527 -65.96 51.66 9.90
CA ASP A 527 -66.23 52.84 10.73
C ASP A 527 -65.20 54.00 10.63
N GLY A 528 -64.05 53.75 10.01
CA GLY A 528 -62.98 54.67 9.70
C GLY A 528 -62.01 54.98 10.84
N VAL A 529 -61.98 54.17 11.89
CA VAL A 529 -61.01 54.23 12.99
C VAL A 529 -60.16 52.97 12.95
N ASP A 530 -58.85 53.14 12.86
CA ASP A 530 -57.84 52.10 13.10
C ASP A 530 -57.61 52.07 14.63
N ALA A 531 -58.33 51.17 15.31
CA ALA A 531 -58.35 51.04 16.76
C ALA A 531 -57.23 50.13 17.27
N ASP A 532 -56.84 49.13 16.49
CA ASP A 532 -55.78 48.17 16.81
C ASP A 532 -54.40 48.61 16.33
N CYS A 533 -54.30 49.80 15.73
CA CYS A 533 -53.04 50.39 15.27
C CYS A 533 -52.33 49.55 14.20
N ALA A 534 -53.02 48.61 13.53
CA ALA A 534 -52.44 47.78 12.49
C ALA A 534 -52.17 48.59 11.20
N GLY A 535 -52.82 49.74 11.04
CA GLY A 535 -52.66 50.58 9.84
C GLY A 535 -53.33 49.99 8.59
N ASP A 536 -54.09 48.91 8.79
CA ASP A 536 -54.81 48.21 7.74
C ASP A 536 -56.00 49.05 7.26
N SER A 537 -56.39 48.82 6.01
CA SER A 537 -57.54 49.51 5.45
C SER A 537 -58.79 49.01 6.17
N ASP A 538 -59.61 49.91 6.72
CA ASP A 538 -60.93 49.61 7.29
C ASP A 538 -61.94 49.01 6.26
N PHE A 539 -61.49 48.71 5.04
CA PHE A 539 -62.23 48.12 3.94
C PHE A 539 -61.56 46.84 3.37
N ASP A 540 -60.58 46.28 4.09
CA ASP A 540 -59.83 45.07 3.78
C ASP A 540 -59.91 44.17 5.02
N ALA A 541 -60.96 43.35 5.08
CA ALA A 541 -61.34 42.64 6.30
C ALA A 541 -60.57 41.34 6.55
N ASP A 542 -59.88 40.82 5.53
CA ASP A 542 -59.02 39.64 5.62
C ASP A 542 -57.52 39.98 5.58
N GLY A 543 -57.15 41.21 5.23
CA GLY A 543 -55.82 41.78 5.41
C GLY A 543 -54.85 41.45 4.29
N ASP A 544 -55.34 41.19 3.08
CA ASP A 544 -54.49 40.87 1.92
C ASP A 544 -53.98 42.09 1.13
N GLY A 545 -54.39 43.28 1.54
CA GLY A 545 -54.00 44.55 0.94
C GLY A 545 -54.93 45.04 -0.16
N PHE A 546 -56.02 44.33 -0.46
CA PHE A 546 -57.00 44.70 -1.46
C PHE A 546 -58.33 45.11 -0.83
N ASP A 547 -58.77 46.34 -1.10
CA ASP A 547 -60.08 46.78 -0.66
C ASP A 547 -61.19 45.98 -1.38
N THR A 548 -62.22 45.58 -0.63
CA THR A 548 -63.40 44.90 -1.18
C THR A 548 -64.06 45.60 -2.38
N ASP A 549 -64.41 44.81 -3.40
CA ASP A 549 -65.18 45.28 -4.57
C ASP A 549 -66.58 45.83 -4.20
N ALA A 550 -67.11 45.42 -3.04
CA ALA A 550 -68.50 45.61 -2.67
C ALA A 550 -68.80 47.02 -2.11
N TYR A 551 -67.81 47.69 -1.50
CA TYR A 551 -68.03 48.94 -0.75
C TYR A 551 -67.13 50.11 -1.17
N ALA A 552 -65.93 49.85 -1.69
CA ALA A 552 -64.96 50.89 -2.07
C ALA A 552 -64.71 50.96 -3.60
N GLY A 553 -65.09 49.93 -4.36
CA GLY A 553 -64.73 49.79 -5.76
C GLY A 553 -63.28 49.38 -5.96
N GLY A 554 -62.74 48.60 -5.01
CA GLY A 554 -61.51 47.84 -5.17
C GLY A 554 -61.76 46.56 -5.99
N ASP A 555 -60.76 45.69 -6.02
CA ASP A 555 -60.65 44.59 -6.99
C ASP A 555 -60.70 43.19 -6.33
N ASP A 556 -60.77 43.11 -4.99
CA ASP A 556 -60.94 41.85 -4.24
C ASP A 556 -62.39 41.33 -4.31
N CYS A 557 -62.52 40.06 -4.70
CA CYS A 557 -63.77 39.36 -4.94
C CYS A 557 -64.29 38.52 -3.75
N ASP A 558 -63.50 38.30 -2.70
CA ASP A 558 -63.92 37.72 -1.42
C ASP A 558 -63.12 38.29 -0.22
N ASP A 559 -63.51 39.48 0.25
CA ASP A 559 -63.11 40.24 1.47
C ASP A 559 -63.28 39.49 2.82
N SER A 560 -63.19 38.17 2.80
CA SER A 560 -63.13 37.33 3.98
C SER A 560 -62.13 36.18 3.84
N ASP A 561 -61.41 36.11 2.72
CA ASP A 561 -60.41 35.10 2.39
C ASP A 561 -59.18 35.75 1.75
N PRO A 562 -58.06 35.91 2.49
CA PRO A 562 -56.90 36.68 2.04
C PRO A 562 -56.08 36.00 0.92
N PHE A 563 -56.52 34.84 0.44
CA PHE A 563 -55.94 34.13 -0.69
C PHE A 563 -56.73 34.34 -2.00
N VAL A 564 -57.82 35.12 -1.95
CA VAL A 564 -58.69 35.38 -3.10
C VAL A 564 -58.63 36.87 -3.44
N ASN A 565 -57.62 37.26 -4.21
CA ASN A 565 -57.40 38.65 -4.61
C ASN A 565 -56.66 38.79 -5.94
N PRO A 566 -56.68 39.97 -6.57
CA PRO A 566 -56.11 40.20 -7.89
C PRO A 566 -54.63 39.87 -8.12
N ASP A 567 -53.83 39.80 -7.05
CA ASP A 567 -52.41 39.44 -7.14
C ASP A 567 -52.13 38.00 -6.66
N ALA A 568 -53.16 37.27 -6.21
CA ALA A 568 -53.06 35.86 -5.90
C ALA A 568 -52.69 35.09 -7.17
N ARG A 569 -51.96 33.99 -6.97
CA ARG A 569 -51.60 33.07 -8.06
C ARG A 569 -52.68 32.01 -8.12
N GLU A 570 -53.24 31.81 -9.30
CA GLU A 570 -54.20 30.73 -9.51
C GLU A 570 -53.57 29.38 -9.11
N VAL A 571 -54.26 28.66 -8.22
CA VAL A 571 -53.85 27.35 -7.73
C VAL A 571 -54.79 26.28 -8.26
N CYS A 572 -54.28 25.06 -8.36
CA CYS A 572 -55.09 23.94 -8.80
C CYS A 572 -55.90 23.40 -7.62
N ASP A 573 -57.21 23.66 -7.65
CA ASP A 573 -58.14 23.40 -6.56
C ASP A 573 -59.41 22.65 -7.04
N ASP A 574 -59.97 21.81 -6.17
CA ASP A 574 -61.21 21.06 -6.49
C ASP A 574 -62.46 21.96 -6.45
N SER A 575 -62.37 23.14 -5.84
CA SER A 575 -63.50 24.04 -5.60
C SER A 575 -63.81 24.97 -6.75
N GLY A 576 -62.87 25.18 -7.68
CA GLY A 576 -62.98 26.16 -8.76
C GLY A 576 -63.07 27.58 -8.22
N VAL A 577 -62.27 27.90 -7.19
CA VAL A 577 -62.10 29.29 -6.74
C VAL A 577 -61.29 30.03 -7.80
N ASP A 578 -61.56 31.33 -7.94
CA ASP A 578 -60.91 32.26 -8.88
C ASP A 578 -59.99 33.10 -8.02
N GLU A 579 -58.82 32.54 -7.67
CA GLU A 579 -57.98 33.13 -6.65
C GLU A 579 -57.50 34.51 -7.09
N ASP A 580 -57.17 34.68 -8.37
CA ASP A 580 -56.67 35.95 -8.89
C ASP A 580 -57.78 36.93 -9.34
N CYS A 581 -59.04 36.60 -9.06
CA CYS A 581 -60.23 37.37 -9.41
C CYS A 581 -60.29 37.83 -10.89
N ASN A 582 -59.62 37.13 -11.82
CA ASN A 582 -59.56 37.50 -13.23
C ASN A 582 -60.76 36.92 -14.04
N GLY A 583 -61.49 35.97 -13.44
CA GLY A 583 -62.67 35.33 -14.02
C GLY A 583 -62.40 34.06 -14.82
N LEU A 584 -61.20 33.50 -14.73
CA LEU A 584 -60.81 32.17 -15.20
C LEU A 584 -60.48 31.32 -13.97
N VAL A 585 -60.54 29.99 -14.11
CA VAL A 585 -60.22 29.08 -13.00
C VAL A 585 -59.43 27.88 -13.49
N ASN A 586 -58.51 27.39 -12.66
CA ASN A 586 -57.76 26.16 -12.85
C ASN A 586 -57.13 26.06 -14.26
N SER A 587 -57.35 24.94 -14.97
CA SER A 587 -56.78 24.70 -16.31
C SER A 587 -57.32 25.61 -17.43
N GLU A 588 -58.36 26.43 -17.16
CA GLU A 588 -58.80 27.48 -18.07
C GLU A 588 -58.01 28.78 -17.90
N ASP A 589 -57.24 28.90 -16.81
CA ASP A 589 -56.38 30.04 -16.47
C ASP A 589 -54.94 29.87 -17.01
N PRO A 590 -54.40 30.82 -17.79
CA PRO A 590 -53.04 30.77 -18.32
C PRO A 590 -51.92 31.09 -17.32
N ASP A 591 -52.25 31.66 -16.15
CA ASP A 591 -51.33 32.11 -15.09
C ASP A 591 -51.19 31.07 -13.94
N VAL A 592 -51.84 29.89 -14.10
CA VAL A 592 -51.79 28.73 -13.20
C VAL A 592 -50.38 28.33 -12.79
N GLY A 593 -50.24 28.08 -11.49
CA GLY A 593 -48.95 28.27 -10.88
C GLY A 593 -47.99 27.10 -10.84
N GLU A 594 -48.52 25.97 -10.41
CA GLU A 594 -47.81 24.72 -10.27
C GLU A 594 -48.71 23.66 -10.91
N SER A 595 -48.17 22.98 -11.91
CA SER A 595 -48.79 21.79 -12.48
C SER A 595 -48.12 20.57 -11.86
N ILE A 596 -48.91 19.60 -11.43
CA ILE A 596 -48.42 18.31 -10.95
C ILE A 596 -47.80 17.57 -12.14
N THR A 597 -46.61 17.01 -11.97
CA THR A 597 -46.03 16.04 -12.90
C THR A 597 -46.69 14.70 -12.67
N TYR A 598 -47.38 14.21 -13.68
CA TYR A 598 -47.96 12.88 -13.70
C TYR A 598 -47.09 11.97 -14.57
N TYR A 599 -46.89 10.73 -14.14
CA TYR A 599 -46.08 9.69 -14.77
C TYR A 599 -47.00 8.65 -15.38
N ARG A 600 -46.72 8.19 -16.60
CA ARG A 600 -47.58 7.20 -17.25
C ARG A 600 -47.64 5.94 -16.38
N ASP A 601 -48.86 5.46 -16.15
CA ASP A 601 -49.18 4.34 -15.26
C ASP A 601 -50.10 3.38 -16.05
N ASP A 602 -49.50 2.37 -16.66
CA ASP A 602 -50.18 1.44 -17.58
C ASP A 602 -50.84 0.25 -16.85
N ASP A 603 -50.38 -0.11 -15.65
CA ASP A 603 -50.88 -1.24 -14.87
C ASP A 603 -51.77 -0.86 -13.67
N GLY A 604 -51.71 0.39 -13.22
CA GLY A 604 -52.58 0.99 -12.22
C GLY A 604 -52.17 0.77 -10.77
N ASP A 605 -50.88 0.58 -10.47
CA ASP A 605 -50.36 0.41 -9.10
C ASP A 605 -50.19 1.73 -8.33
N GLY A 606 -50.12 2.86 -9.04
CA GLY A 606 -49.98 4.21 -8.49
C GLY A 606 -48.56 4.77 -8.51
N TYR A 607 -47.62 4.08 -9.14
CA TYR A 607 -46.34 4.58 -9.62
C TYR A 607 -46.39 4.64 -11.16
N GLY A 608 -45.42 5.29 -11.79
CA GLY A 608 -45.37 5.38 -13.24
C GLY A 608 -43.98 5.71 -13.74
N VAL A 609 -43.75 5.48 -15.04
CA VAL A 609 -42.41 5.61 -15.63
C VAL A 609 -41.97 7.06 -15.81
N ASP A 610 -40.72 7.32 -15.43
CA ASP A 610 -40.08 8.65 -15.54
C ASP A 610 -39.87 9.10 -17.00
N SER A 611 -39.84 8.15 -17.93
CA SER A 611 -39.66 8.42 -19.36
C SER A 611 -40.89 8.98 -20.08
N ASP A 612 -42.10 8.92 -19.49
CA ASP A 612 -43.34 9.48 -20.06
C ASP A 612 -44.12 10.28 -19.02
N THR A 613 -43.82 11.58 -18.98
CA THR A 613 -44.46 12.52 -18.06
C THR A 613 -45.44 13.47 -18.74
N ARG A 614 -46.44 13.91 -17.98
CA ARG A 614 -47.39 14.97 -18.36
C ARG A 614 -47.65 15.90 -17.20
N LEU A 615 -47.67 17.19 -17.50
CA LEU A 615 -48.08 18.21 -16.55
C LEU A 615 -49.60 18.38 -16.56
N GLY A 616 -50.23 18.38 -15.39
CA GLY A 616 -51.67 18.54 -15.23
C GLY A 616 -52.07 19.07 -13.86
N CYS A 617 -53.29 19.56 -13.76
CA CYS A 617 -53.89 20.02 -12.50
C CYS A 617 -55.01 19.12 -12.00
N ASP A 618 -55.58 18.32 -12.91
CA ASP A 618 -56.50 17.24 -12.58
C ASP A 618 -55.77 15.90 -12.79
N PRO A 619 -56.14 14.84 -12.05
CA PRO A 619 -55.66 13.49 -12.33
C PRO A 619 -55.83 13.12 -13.79
N ILE A 620 -54.72 12.77 -14.45
CA ILE A 620 -54.71 12.41 -15.86
C ILE A 620 -55.01 10.92 -15.95
N ASP A 621 -56.10 10.57 -16.64
CA ASP A 621 -56.49 9.15 -16.86
C ASP A 621 -55.34 8.38 -17.53
N GLY A 622 -54.83 7.35 -16.82
CA GLY A 622 -53.67 6.53 -17.22
C GLY A 622 -52.29 7.10 -16.82
N TYR A 623 -52.24 7.98 -15.82
CA TYR A 623 -51.00 8.47 -15.23
C TYR A 623 -51.11 8.56 -13.68
N ALA A 624 -50.03 8.25 -12.96
CA ALA A 624 -49.86 8.36 -11.51
C ALA A 624 -49.13 9.67 -11.11
N ASP A 625 -49.20 10.05 -9.82
CA ASP A 625 -48.51 11.23 -9.27
C ASP A 625 -47.16 10.90 -8.59
N ARG A 626 -46.71 9.65 -8.70
CA ARG A 626 -45.43 9.14 -8.21
C ARG A 626 -44.64 8.53 -9.37
N GLY A 627 -43.35 8.84 -9.46
CA GLY A 627 -42.42 8.28 -10.46
C GLY A 627 -41.62 7.11 -9.91
N GLY A 628 -40.65 6.62 -10.69
CA GLY A 628 -39.71 5.56 -10.28
C GLY A 628 -40.15 4.11 -10.58
N ASP A 629 -41.19 3.89 -11.39
CA ASP A 629 -41.61 2.55 -11.81
C ASP A 629 -40.65 1.98 -12.88
N CYS A 630 -40.03 0.84 -12.58
CA CYS A 630 -39.08 0.16 -13.45
C CYS A 630 -39.73 -0.79 -14.48
N ASP A 631 -40.99 -1.21 -14.29
CA ASP A 631 -41.80 -1.92 -15.30
C ASP A 631 -43.30 -1.51 -15.22
N ASP A 632 -43.65 -0.43 -15.93
CA ASP A 632 -45.01 0.15 -16.13
C ASP A 632 -46.10 -0.85 -16.58
N THR A 633 -45.76 -2.12 -16.78
CA THR A 633 -46.68 -3.17 -17.19
C THR A 633 -46.91 -4.25 -16.14
N ASP A 634 -46.19 -4.21 -15.02
CA ASP A 634 -46.27 -5.17 -13.92
C ASP A 634 -46.46 -4.47 -12.55
N PRO A 635 -47.65 -4.52 -11.94
CA PRO A 635 -47.98 -3.75 -10.74
C PRO A 635 -47.29 -4.25 -9.46
N ASP A 636 -46.46 -5.29 -9.58
CA ASP A 636 -45.66 -5.87 -8.51
C ASP A 636 -44.17 -5.41 -8.62
N ARG A 637 -43.84 -4.44 -9.49
CA ARG A 637 -42.49 -3.87 -9.66
C ARG A 637 -42.48 -2.34 -9.55
N ASN A 638 -42.37 -1.82 -8.34
CA ASN A 638 -42.36 -0.40 -8.07
C ASN A 638 -41.72 -0.07 -6.70
N PRO A 639 -41.29 1.17 -6.45
CA PRO A 639 -40.69 1.60 -5.18
C PRO A 639 -41.54 1.45 -3.91
N GLY A 640 -42.80 1.01 -4.04
CA GLY A 640 -43.68 0.71 -2.92
C GLY A 640 -43.73 -0.77 -2.51
N GLU A 641 -43.10 -1.67 -3.27
CA GLU A 641 -43.10 -3.10 -3.02
C GLU A 641 -41.99 -3.51 -2.04
N THR A 642 -41.82 -4.81 -1.82
CA THR A 642 -40.79 -5.37 -0.95
C THR A 642 -40.05 -6.43 -1.72
N GLU A 643 -38.73 -6.34 -1.73
CA GLU A 643 -37.89 -7.26 -2.48
C GLU A 643 -38.10 -8.74 -2.09
N VAL A 644 -38.07 -9.61 -3.09
CA VAL A 644 -38.12 -11.06 -2.96
C VAL A 644 -36.87 -11.65 -3.62
N TRP A 645 -35.79 -11.67 -2.86
CA TRP A 645 -34.49 -12.21 -3.27
C TRP A 645 -34.55 -13.52 -4.06
N TYR A 646 -33.71 -13.57 -5.10
CA TYR A 646 -33.40 -14.69 -5.99
C TYR A 646 -34.51 -15.14 -6.94
N ASP A 647 -35.45 -14.27 -7.30
CA ASP A 647 -36.44 -14.55 -8.33
C ASP A 647 -36.14 -13.94 -9.72
N GLY A 648 -35.07 -13.16 -9.77
CA GLY A 648 -34.46 -12.49 -10.92
C GLY A 648 -35.07 -11.13 -11.24
N ASP A 649 -35.89 -10.60 -10.34
CA ASP A 649 -36.73 -9.43 -10.57
C ASP A 649 -36.55 -8.39 -9.46
N ASP A 650 -35.88 -7.27 -9.77
CA ASP A 650 -35.90 -6.06 -8.92
C ASP A 650 -37.35 -5.56 -8.79
N SER A 651 -37.92 -5.78 -7.60
CA SER A 651 -39.34 -5.58 -7.29
C SER A 651 -39.59 -4.23 -6.67
N ASP A 652 -38.64 -3.68 -5.91
CA ASP A 652 -38.74 -2.33 -5.34
C ASP A 652 -37.99 -1.25 -6.14
N CYS A 653 -37.42 -1.61 -7.28
CA CYS A 653 -36.75 -0.70 -8.21
C CYS A 653 -35.64 0.11 -7.52
N ASP A 654 -34.98 -0.47 -6.51
CA ASP A 654 -33.89 0.16 -5.77
C ASP A 654 -32.52 -0.07 -6.41
N GLY A 655 -32.47 -0.88 -7.48
CA GLY A 655 -31.29 -1.09 -8.31
C GLY A 655 -30.26 -2.06 -7.74
N TRP A 656 -30.55 -2.72 -6.61
CA TRP A 656 -29.66 -3.75 -6.04
C TRP A 656 -29.73 -5.04 -6.85
N ASP A 657 -28.62 -5.79 -6.91
CA ASP A 657 -28.63 -7.09 -7.55
C ASP A 657 -29.51 -8.05 -6.73
N ASP A 658 -30.56 -8.62 -7.35
CA ASP A 658 -31.48 -9.59 -6.71
C ASP A 658 -30.77 -10.86 -6.20
N TYR A 659 -29.51 -11.05 -6.57
CA TYR A 659 -28.67 -12.14 -6.10
C TYR A 659 -27.67 -11.74 -4.99
N ASP A 660 -27.71 -10.51 -4.48
CA ASP A 660 -26.93 -9.98 -3.34
C ASP A 660 -27.89 -9.55 -2.21
N ALA A 661 -28.25 -10.49 -1.32
CA ALA A 661 -29.32 -10.28 -0.36
C ALA A 661 -28.89 -9.59 0.95
N ASP A 662 -27.61 -9.60 1.30
CA ASP A 662 -27.03 -8.90 2.45
C ASP A 662 -26.36 -7.57 2.08
N LYS A 663 -26.25 -7.27 0.78
CA LYS A 663 -25.87 -5.97 0.21
C LYS A 663 -24.40 -5.63 0.43
N ASP A 664 -23.53 -6.64 0.39
CA ASP A 664 -22.08 -6.47 0.49
C ASP A 664 -21.39 -6.19 -0.86
N GLY A 665 -22.14 -6.35 -1.95
CA GLY A 665 -21.72 -6.15 -3.33
C GLY A 665 -21.30 -7.41 -4.09
N PHE A 666 -21.52 -8.60 -3.51
CA PHE A 666 -21.18 -9.87 -4.11
C PHE A 666 -22.39 -10.79 -4.18
N ALA A 667 -22.74 -11.20 -5.39
CA ALA A 667 -23.85 -12.14 -5.56
C ALA A 667 -23.55 -13.55 -5.02
N ALA A 668 -24.58 -14.20 -4.50
CA ALA A 668 -24.60 -15.59 -4.05
C ALA A 668 -24.00 -16.61 -5.05
N GLU A 669 -23.15 -17.50 -4.55
CA GLU A 669 -22.49 -18.61 -5.28
C GLU A 669 -23.53 -19.55 -5.93
N ASP A 670 -24.65 -19.80 -5.23
CA ASP A 670 -25.74 -20.67 -5.69
C ASP A 670 -26.37 -20.18 -7.01
N TYR A 671 -26.22 -18.89 -7.32
CA TYR A 671 -26.72 -18.22 -8.53
C TYR A 671 -25.61 -17.82 -9.52
N GLY A 672 -24.36 -18.21 -9.23
CA GLY A 672 -23.21 -18.03 -10.11
C GLY A 672 -22.39 -16.78 -9.84
N GLY A 673 -22.62 -16.11 -8.70
CA GLY A 673 -21.64 -15.21 -8.11
C GLY A 673 -20.58 -15.97 -7.32
N ILE A 674 -19.94 -15.31 -6.37
CA ILE A 674 -18.76 -15.82 -5.65
C ILE A 674 -18.90 -15.73 -4.13
N ASP A 675 -19.93 -15.08 -3.60
CA ASP A 675 -20.20 -15.06 -2.17
C ASP A 675 -20.84 -16.38 -1.68
N CYS A 676 -20.25 -16.93 -0.63
CA CYS A 676 -20.55 -18.24 -0.05
C CYS A 676 -21.60 -18.20 1.08
N ASP A 677 -21.93 -17.04 1.66
CA ASP A 677 -23.05 -16.84 2.58
C ASP A 677 -23.71 -15.45 2.44
N ASP A 678 -24.48 -15.30 1.36
CA ASP A 678 -25.34 -14.18 0.96
C ASP A 678 -26.46 -13.77 1.94
N THR A 679 -26.29 -14.07 3.22
CA THR A 679 -27.16 -13.62 4.29
C THR A 679 -26.41 -12.93 5.43
N ASP A 680 -25.09 -12.82 5.31
CA ASP A 680 -24.18 -12.27 6.30
C ASP A 680 -23.12 -11.38 5.62
N PRO A 681 -23.23 -10.04 5.69
CA PRO A 681 -22.38 -9.12 4.93
C PRO A 681 -20.92 -9.05 5.42
N SER A 682 -20.54 -9.86 6.42
CA SER A 682 -19.15 -10.09 6.83
C SER A 682 -18.52 -11.33 6.19
N VAL A 683 -19.27 -12.05 5.35
CA VAL A 683 -18.81 -13.21 4.60
C VAL A 683 -18.89 -12.86 3.13
N TRP A 684 -17.75 -12.63 2.51
CA TRP A 684 -17.68 -12.20 1.12
C TRP A 684 -16.28 -12.47 0.53
N PRO A 685 -16.15 -12.60 -0.80
CA PRO A 685 -14.88 -12.93 -1.44
C PRO A 685 -13.74 -12.00 -1.04
N TYR A 686 -12.64 -12.52 -0.49
CA TYR A 686 -11.48 -11.75 -0.01
C TYR A 686 -11.65 -11.01 1.33
N ALA A 687 -12.73 -11.26 2.09
CA ALA A 687 -12.90 -10.74 3.44
C ALA A 687 -11.74 -11.14 4.38
N TRP A 688 -11.70 -10.54 5.57
CA TRP A 688 -10.75 -10.98 6.60
C TRP A 688 -11.23 -12.31 7.21
N GLU A 689 -10.35 -13.30 7.27
CA GLU A 689 -10.61 -14.61 7.89
C GLU A 689 -10.48 -14.56 9.42
N ASP A 690 -11.53 -14.98 10.14
CA ASP A 690 -11.45 -15.23 11.59
C ASP A 690 -11.07 -16.70 11.81
N ASP A 691 -9.81 -16.93 12.19
CA ASP A 691 -9.23 -18.27 12.41
C ASP A 691 -9.95 -19.15 13.46
N THR A 692 -11.04 -18.70 14.08
CA THR A 692 -11.65 -19.32 15.25
C THR A 692 -13.17 -19.51 15.21
N ASP A 693 -13.88 -18.97 14.23
CA ASP A 693 -15.34 -18.91 14.24
C ASP A 693 -16.02 -20.10 13.50
N GLY A 694 -15.26 -20.81 12.67
CA GLY A 694 -15.70 -21.94 11.87
C GLY A 694 -16.47 -21.57 10.60
N VAL A 695 -16.33 -20.33 10.14
CA VAL A 695 -16.85 -19.77 8.89
C VAL A 695 -15.71 -19.67 7.87
N ASP A 696 -16.09 -19.66 6.59
CA ASP A 696 -15.21 -19.39 5.44
C ASP A 696 -15.55 -17.94 5.09
N ASN A 697 -14.89 -16.99 5.75
CA ASN A 697 -15.25 -15.57 5.67
C ASN A 697 -14.92 -14.99 4.28
N ASP A 698 -13.83 -15.42 3.67
CA ASP A 698 -13.29 -14.89 2.41
C ASP A 698 -13.70 -15.69 1.17
N CYS A 699 -14.49 -16.76 1.37
CA CYS A 699 -15.08 -17.61 0.35
C CYS A 699 -14.07 -18.29 -0.58
N ASP A 700 -12.85 -18.54 -0.11
CA ASP A 700 -11.81 -19.26 -0.86
C ASP A 700 -11.96 -20.81 -0.77
N GLY A 701 -12.83 -21.27 0.12
CA GLY A 701 -13.15 -22.69 0.34
C GLY A 701 -12.37 -23.37 1.46
N TYR A 702 -11.57 -22.62 2.23
CA TYR A 702 -10.95 -23.04 3.48
C TYR A 702 -11.69 -22.42 4.68
N VAL A 703 -11.40 -22.92 5.88
CA VAL A 703 -12.10 -22.51 7.10
C VAL A 703 -11.09 -22.51 8.21
N ASP A 704 -11.02 -21.42 8.96
CA ASP A 704 -10.14 -21.25 10.11
C ASP A 704 -8.67 -21.66 9.78
N VAL A 705 -8.00 -22.28 10.75
CA VAL A 705 -6.64 -22.88 10.71
C VAL A 705 -6.34 -23.88 9.57
N ASP A 706 -7.31 -24.25 8.72
CA ASP A 706 -7.07 -25.08 7.53
C ASP A 706 -6.81 -24.21 6.27
N ASP A 707 -6.88 -22.88 6.39
CA ASP A 707 -6.59 -21.88 5.35
C ASP A 707 -5.07 -21.72 5.06
N PRO A 708 -4.63 -21.86 3.79
CA PRO A 708 -3.25 -21.62 3.38
C PRO A 708 -2.85 -20.14 3.14
N ASP A 709 -3.81 -19.22 3.03
CA ASP A 709 -3.58 -17.84 2.62
C ASP A 709 -3.31 -16.95 3.84
N GLU A 710 -2.04 -16.88 4.24
CA GLU A 710 -1.60 -16.16 5.44
C GLU A 710 -1.33 -14.67 5.13
N PRO A 711 -2.09 -13.71 5.71
CA PRO A 711 -1.87 -12.29 5.50
C PRO A 711 -0.51 -11.84 6.04
N ILE A 712 0.21 -11.03 5.28
CA ILE A 712 1.51 -10.49 5.68
C ILE A 712 1.29 -9.17 6.42
N ALA A 713 1.69 -9.11 7.69
CA ALA A 713 1.68 -7.87 8.45
C ALA A 713 2.73 -6.88 7.91
N ILE A 714 2.32 -5.66 7.59
CA ILE A 714 3.22 -4.55 7.27
C ILE A 714 3.23 -3.54 8.43
N ARG A 715 4.43 -3.33 8.99
CA ARG A 715 4.64 -2.47 10.16
C ARG A 715 5.05 -1.08 9.69
N LEU A 716 4.11 -0.14 9.72
CA LEU A 716 4.34 1.25 9.36
C LEU A 716 4.41 2.13 10.60
N SER A 717 5.36 3.06 10.62
CA SER A 717 5.38 4.14 11.60
C SER A 717 4.50 5.32 11.14
N ASP A 718 4.44 6.37 11.97
CA ASP A 718 3.84 7.65 11.60
C ASP A 718 4.45 8.22 10.31
N ASP A 719 3.62 8.65 9.36
CA ASP A 719 4.06 9.18 8.07
C ASP A 719 5.02 8.24 7.28
N ASP A 720 4.74 6.95 7.30
CA ASP A 720 5.55 5.90 6.66
C ASP A 720 4.83 5.19 5.49
N TYR A 721 5.58 4.40 4.72
CA TYR A 721 5.04 3.57 3.64
C TYR A 721 5.88 2.31 3.40
N GLU A 722 5.23 1.25 2.90
CA GLU A 722 5.88 0.01 2.46
C GLU A 722 5.55 -0.26 0.99
N SER A 723 6.54 -0.74 0.23
CA SER A 723 6.32 -1.19 -1.14
C SER A 723 5.90 -2.65 -1.15
N VAL A 724 4.78 -2.95 -1.80
CA VAL A 724 4.26 -4.31 -1.98
C VAL A 724 4.31 -4.67 -3.46
N THR A 725 4.72 -5.90 -3.78
CA THR A 725 4.83 -6.40 -5.15
C THR A 725 3.77 -7.47 -5.39
N PHE A 726 3.20 -7.47 -6.59
CA PHE A 726 2.22 -8.47 -7.06
C PHE A 726 2.94 -9.46 -7.98
N ASP A 727 2.99 -10.72 -7.57
CA ASP A 727 3.69 -11.78 -8.30
C ASP A 727 2.75 -12.58 -9.22
N ARG A 728 1.45 -12.60 -8.92
CA ARG A 728 0.42 -13.41 -9.59
C ARG A 728 -0.43 -12.62 -10.58
N PHE A 729 -0.52 -11.30 -10.47
CA PHE A 729 -1.30 -10.47 -11.40
C PHE A 729 -0.70 -9.07 -11.64
N THR A 730 -1.32 -8.31 -12.56
CA THR A 730 -1.07 -6.87 -12.72
C THR A 730 -2.38 -6.12 -12.59
N PHE A 731 -2.35 -4.98 -11.89
CA PHE A 731 -3.50 -4.12 -11.72
C PHE A 731 -3.54 -3.07 -12.85
N PRO A 732 -4.55 -3.09 -13.73
CA PRO A 732 -4.75 -2.03 -14.72
C PRO A 732 -5.36 -0.81 -14.01
N PHE A 733 -4.67 0.33 -14.07
CA PHE A 733 -5.11 1.57 -13.41
C PHE A 733 -4.64 2.81 -14.17
N CYS A 734 -5.53 3.78 -14.41
CA CYS A 734 -5.22 5.03 -15.13
C CYS A 734 -4.47 4.81 -16.47
N GLY A 735 -4.92 3.82 -17.25
CA GLY A 735 -4.33 3.47 -18.56
C GLY A 735 -2.93 2.83 -18.50
N SER A 736 -2.47 2.41 -17.32
CA SER A 736 -1.18 1.72 -17.10
C SER A 736 -1.38 0.40 -16.36
N GLU A 737 -0.39 -0.49 -16.41
CA GLU A 737 -0.37 -1.77 -15.70
C GLU A 737 0.64 -1.69 -14.56
N TYR A 738 0.24 -2.06 -13.35
CA TYR A 738 1.08 -2.03 -12.15
C TYR A 738 1.27 -3.43 -11.58
N SER A 739 2.51 -3.78 -11.26
CA SER A 739 2.88 -5.03 -10.57
C SER A 739 3.33 -4.77 -9.13
N SER A 740 3.06 -3.57 -8.61
CA SER A 740 3.45 -3.15 -7.27
C SER A 740 2.68 -1.89 -6.89
N ALA A 741 2.44 -1.71 -5.59
CA ALA A 741 1.91 -0.49 -5.01
C ALA A 741 2.72 -0.08 -3.77
N TYR A 742 2.49 1.13 -3.29
CA TYR A 742 2.95 1.55 -1.96
C TYR A 742 1.74 1.71 -1.05
N VAL A 743 1.72 0.97 0.05
CA VAL A 743 0.74 1.13 1.13
C VAL A 743 1.30 2.13 2.11
N THR A 744 0.58 3.22 2.37
CA THR A 744 1.02 4.26 3.29
C THR A 744 0.27 4.16 4.62
N SER A 745 0.93 4.55 5.71
CA SER A 745 0.33 4.72 7.05
C SER A 745 -0.95 5.55 7.01
N ASN A 746 -0.93 6.65 6.26
CA ASN A 746 -2.02 7.61 6.09
C ASN A 746 -3.17 7.12 5.17
N GLY A 747 -3.38 5.81 5.02
CA GLY A 747 -4.55 5.26 4.31
C GLY A 747 -4.63 5.52 2.79
N LEU A 748 -3.49 5.79 2.13
CA LEU A 748 -3.35 5.81 0.68
C LEU A 748 -2.70 4.52 0.14
N LEU A 749 -3.18 4.08 -1.03
CA LEU A 749 -2.52 3.12 -1.89
C LEU A 749 -2.06 3.84 -3.16
N THR A 750 -0.75 3.91 -3.39
CA THR A 750 -0.18 4.72 -4.49
C THR A 750 0.62 3.90 -5.49
N PHE A 751 0.62 4.33 -6.77
CA PHE A 751 1.15 3.54 -7.87
C PHE A 751 2.26 4.28 -8.64
N GLY A 752 3.41 3.62 -8.78
CA GLY A 752 4.59 4.14 -9.51
C GLY A 752 5.39 5.24 -8.79
N SER A 753 4.84 5.82 -7.73
CA SER A 753 5.50 6.73 -6.79
C SER A 753 4.80 6.63 -5.43
N THR A 754 5.43 7.13 -4.38
CA THR A 754 4.94 7.09 -3.00
C THR A 754 4.73 8.50 -2.42
N THR A 755 4.14 8.55 -1.22
CA THR A 755 3.89 9.75 -0.41
C THR A 755 3.88 9.43 1.08
N THR A 756 4.06 10.47 1.89
CA THR A 756 3.88 10.47 3.36
C THR A 756 2.99 11.64 3.75
N SER A 757 2.02 11.96 2.89
CA SER A 757 1.15 13.12 3.10
C SER A 757 0.04 12.69 4.04
N TYR A 758 -0.09 13.34 5.18
CA TYR A 758 -1.21 13.13 6.11
C TYR A 758 -2.41 14.03 5.81
N SER A 759 -2.16 15.25 5.30
CA SER A 759 -3.23 16.22 5.08
C SER A 759 -4.05 15.93 3.82
N GLU A 760 -5.21 15.35 4.05
CA GLU A 760 -6.33 15.10 3.19
C GLU A 760 -6.85 16.38 2.54
N SER A 761 -6.80 16.42 1.22
CA SER A 761 -7.35 17.55 0.46
C SER A 761 -7.66 17.09 -0.93
N ALA A 762 -8.91 17.30 -1.34
CA ALA A 762 -9.34 17.13 -2.71
C ALA A 762 -8.35 17.77 -3.70
N SER A 763 -7.86 18.98 -3.40
CA SER A 763 -6.94 19.69 -4.29
C SER A 763 -5.57 19.00 -4.43
N THR A 764 -5.06 18.42 -3.34
CA THR A 764 -3.81 17.67 -3.32
C THR A 764 -4.01 16.32 -4.00
N PHE A 765 -5.09 15.60 -3.66
CA PHE A 765 -5.47 14.32 -4.26
C PHE A 765 -5.51 14.37 -5.79
N ARG A 766 -6.16 15.40 -6.35
CA ARG A 766 -6.24 15.61 -7.81
C ARG A 766 -4.92 15.95 -8.50
N SER A 767 -3.92 16.39 -7.75
CA SER A 767 -2.66 16.92 -8.28
C SER A 767 -1.40 16.24 -7.75
N MET A 768 -1.53 15.04 -7.18
CA MET A 768 -0.42 14.25 -6.61
C MET A 768 0.68 13.94 -7.63
N GLY A 769 0.34 13.83 -8.92
CA GLY A 769 1.29 13.56 -10.01
C GLY A 769 1.50 12.08 -10.33
N TYR A 770 0.76 11.20 -9.65
CA TYR A 770 0.74 9.75 -9.83
C TYR A 770 -0.64 9.22 -9.44
N PRO A 771 -1.03 8.02 -9.92
CA PRO A 771 -2.29 7.42 -9.53
C PRO A 771 -2.31 6.99 -8.06
N ALA A 772 -3.44 7.20 -7.39
CA ALA A 772 -3.64 6.83 -6.00
C ALA A 772 -5.10 6.44 -5.73
N VAL A 773 -5.27 5.56 -4.75
CA VAL A 773 -6.55 5.23 -4.12
C VAL A 773 -6.49 5.74 -2.69
N GLY A 774 -7.43 6.62 -2.33
CA GLY A 774 -7.72 6.99 -0.95
C GLY A 774 -8.64 5.93 -0.36
N MET A 775 -8.07 5.02 0.43
CA MET A 775 -8.84 4.00 1.13
C MET A 775 -9.56 4.67 2.30
N TRP A 776 -8.78 5.38 3.11
CA TRP A 776 -9.21 6.36 4.10
C TRP A 776 -8.04 7.32 4.32
N TRP A 777 -7.89 8.31 3.44
CA TRP A 777 -6.75 9.21 3.50
C TRP A 777 -6.93 10.25 4.60
N ASP A 778 -6.07 10.14 5.62
CA ASP A 778 -6.04 10.99 6.81
C ASP A 778 -4.67 10.90 7.54
N ASP A 779 -4.49 11.61 8.64
CA ASP A 779 -3.29 11.60 9.52
C ASP A 779 -3.28 10.37 10.44
N LEU A 780 -3.28 9.17 9.84
CA LEU A 780 -3.35 7.90 10.55
C LEU A 780 -1.99 7.45 11.07
N ASN A 781 -1.98 6.84 12.25
CA ASN A 781 -0.75 6.34 12.84
C ASN A 781 -0.86 4.90 13.36
N PRO A 782 -0.41 3.90 12.57
CA PRO A 782 -0.42 2.50 12.97
C PRO A 782 0.45 2.18 14.20
N SER A 783 1.39 3.06 14.57
CA SER A 783 2.21 2.86 15.79
C SER A 783 1.50 3.16 17.11
N HIS A 784 0.31 3.78 17.07
CA HIS A 784 -0.51 4.06 18.25
C HIS A 784 -1.69 3.09 18.43
N GLY A 785 -1.82 2.08 17.58
CA GLY A 785 -2.87 1.08 17.65
C GLY A 785 -3.24 0.52 16.28
N GLY A 786 -3.65 -0.75 16.28
CA GLY A 786 -4.06 -1.47 15.09
C GLY A 786 -2.92 -2.01 14.24
N ASP A 787 -3.27 -2.75 13.20
CA ASP A 787 -2.35 -3.43 12.30
C ASP A 787 -2.79 -3.26 10.84
N ILE A 788 -1.83 -3.27 9.92
CA ILE A 788 -2.09 -3.34 8.48
C ILE A 788 -1.57 -4.68 7.99
N TYR A 789 -2.41 -5.43 7.28
CA TYR A 789 -2.06 -6.67 6.62
C TYR A 789 -2.26 -6.55 5.12
N VAL A 790 -1.49 -7.32 4.36
CA VAL A 790 -1.64 -7.43 2.92
C VAL A 790 -1.67 -8.89 2.51
N LEU A 791 -2.53 -9.22 1.55
CA LEU A 791 -2.65 -10.56 1.01
C LEU A 791 -2.83 -10.48 -0.50
N GLU A 792 -2.05 -11.28 -1.23
CA GLU A 792 -2.28 -11.49 -2.65
C GLU A 792 -3.19 -12.72 -2.81
N HIS A 793 -4.28 -12.55 -3.53
CA HIS A 793 -5.26 -13.58 -3.88
C HIS A 793 -5.05 -14.05 -5.33
N ASP A 794 -5.80 -15.05 -5.81
CA ASP A 794 -5.76 -15.44 -7.24
C ASP A 794 -6.47 -14.39 -8.11
N GLY A 795 -5.70 -13.41 -8.61
CA GLY A 795 -6.22 -12.33 -9.46
C GLY A 795 -6.64 -11.06 -8.71
N ALA A 796 -6.35 -10.98 -7.41
CA ALA A 796 -6.63 -9.80 -6.59
C ALA A 796 -5.54 -9.54 -5.55
N PHE A 797 -5.56 -8.35 -4.94
CA PHE A 797 -4.72 -7.99 -3.81
C PHE A 797 -5.52 -7.18 -2.81
N ALA A 798 -5.46 -7.60 -1.54
CA ALA A 798 -6.18 -7.00 -0.44
C ALA A 798 -5.23 -6.28 0.52
N VAL A 799 -5.68 -5.12 1.02
CA VAL A 799 -5.12 -4.41 2.15
C VAL A 799 -6.17 -4.41 3.26
N TYR A 800 -5.84 -5.03 4.38
CA TYR A 800 -6.68 -5.08 5.57
C TYR A 800 -6.14 -4.12 6.60
N VAL A 801 -6.98 -3.20 7.05
CA VAL A 801 -6.65 -2.28 8.14
C VAL A 801 -7.50 -2.65 9.34
N GLN A 802 -6.84 -2.95 10.45
CA GLN A 802 -7.45 -3.49 11.66
C GLN A 802 -7.22 -2.54 12.83
N GLY A 803 -8.13 -1.60 13.04
CA GLY A 803 -8.23 -0.80 14.26
C GLY A 803 -7.20 0.33 14.38
N ILE A 804 -6.87 0.98 13.26
CA ILE A 804 -5.94 2.12 13.23
C ILE A 804 -6.68 3.40 13.58
N GLY A 805 -6.04 4.28 14.35
CA GLY A 805 -6.59 5.60 14.68
C GLY A 805 -5.81 6.75 14.05
N GLU A 806 -6.42 7.93 14.05
CA GLU A 806 -5.77 9.20 13.78
C GLU A 806 -4.71 9.53 14.84
N PHE A 807 -3.63 10.20 14.41
CA PHE A 807 -2.50 10.58 15.23
C PHE A 807 -2.88 11.41 16.47
N SER A 808 -3.82 12.35 16.33
CA SER A 808 -4.17 13.31 17.39
C SER A 808 -5.57 13.21 17.96
N GLU A 809 -6.52 12.59 17.25
CA GLU A 809 -7.92 12.49 17.68
C GLU A 809 -8.29 11.08 18.16
N GLY A 810 -7.48 10.07 17.83
CA GLY A 810 -7.71 8.67 18.18
C GLY A 810 -8.67 8.01 17.19
N GLY A 811 -9.68 7.29 17.69
CA GLY A 811 -10.59 6.52 16.86
C GLY A 811 -10.12 5.09 16.60
N THR A 812 -10.95 4.32 15.94
CA THR A 812 -10.69 2.93 15.57
C THR A 812 -11.32 2.70 14.21
N PHE A 813 -10.47 2.52 13.21
CA PHE A 813 -10.87 2.35 11.83
C PHE A 813 -10.49 0.96 11.34
N VAL A 814 -11.49 0.26 10.82
CA VAL A 814 -11.40 -1.07 10.25
C VAL A 814 -12.01 -1.02 8.86
N TRP A 815 -11.20 -1.37 7.86
CA TRP A 815 -11.66 -1.47 6.48
C TRP A 815 -10.80 -2.43 5.69
N THR A 816 -11.36 -2.93 4.59
CA THR A 816 -10.67 -3.78 3.62
C THR A 816 -10.73 -3.13 2.26
N THR A 817 -9.58 -2.99 1.57
CA THR A 817 -9.52 -2.52 0.19
C THR A 817 -8.93 -3.59 -0.70
N VAL A 818 -9.60 -3.88 -1.83
CA VAL A 818 -9.15 -4.90 -2.78
C VAL A 818 -9.08 -4.34 -4.19
N ILE A 819 -8.01 -4.68 -4.89
CA ILE A 819 -7.80 -4.38 -6.31
C ILE A 819 -7.74 -5.68 -7.10
N MET A 820 -8.34 -5.71 -8.30
CA MET A 820 -8.50 -6.92 -9.12
C MET A 820 -7.85 -6.81 -10.49
N ASP A 821 -7.49 -7.95 -11.10
CA ASP A 821 -6.81 -8.03 -12.40
C ASP A 821 -7.65 -7.54 -13.60
N ASP A 822 -8.95 -7.43 -13.42
CA ASP A 822 -9.89 -6.85 -14.39
C ASP A 822 -10.08 -5.33 -14.21
N GLY A 823 -9.40 -4.74 -13.22
CA GLY A 823 -9.37 -3.31 -12.94
C GLY A 823 -10.44 -2.83 -11.99
N HIS A 824 -11.26 -3.72 -11.42
CA HIS A 824 -12.16 -3.33 -10.33
C HIS A 824 -11.36 -3.00 -9.07
N LEU A 825 -11.93 -2.09 -8.30
CA LEU A 825 -11.47 -1.68 -6.97
C LEU A 825 -12.70 -1.64 -6.09
N PHE A 826 -12.62 -2.19 -4.89
CA PHE A 826 -13.64 -1.91 -3.88
C PHE A 826 -13.00 -1.66 -2.52
N THR A 827 -13.73 -0.94 -1.67
CA THR A 827 -13.40 -0.76 -0.26
C THR A 827 -14.64 -1.05 0.58
N ALA A 828 -14.53 -1.98 1.53
CA ALA A 828 -15.54 -2.27 2.54
C ALA A 828 -15.14 -1.61 3.86
N TYR A 829 -16.02 -0.78 4.40
CA TYR A 829 -15.82 -0.06 5.66
C TYR A 829 -16.64 -0.72 6.76
N GLU A 830 -15.97 -1.20 7.80
CA GLU A 830 -16.58 -2.00 8.86
C GLU A 830 -16.79 -1.13 10.10
N GLU A 831 -15.74 -0.88 10.89
CA GLU A 831 -15.79 0.00 12.06
C GLU A 831 -15.13 1.33 11.74
N MET A 832 -15.88 2.44 11.77
CA MET A 832 -15.36 3.79 11.51
C MET A 832 -15.55 4.70 12.72
N THR A 833 -15.28 4.18 13.92
CA THR A 833 -15.57 4.85 15.19
C THR A 833 -14.61 6.02 15.42
N GLY A 834 -15.16 7.22 15.62
CA GLY A 834 -14.39 8.40 16.05
C GLY A 834 -13.80 9.23 14.92
N ALA A 835 -13.99 8.84 13.66
CA ALA A 835 -13.58 9.62 12.52
C ALA A 835 -14.36 10.95 12.45
N SER A 836 -13.64 12.05 12.24
CA SER A 836 -14.21 13.39 12.21
C SER A 836 -14.07 14.05 10.82
N ASP A 837 -13.02 13.70 10.10
CA ASP A 837 -12.73 13.99 8.70
C ASP A 837 -12.01 12.82 8.01
N GLY A 838 -11.70 12.97 6.72
CA GLY A 838 -11.07 11.93 5.91
C GLY A 838 -11.42 12.05 4.42
N LEU A 839 -10.64 11.39 3.55
CA LEU A 839 -10.89 11.36 2.11
C LEU A 839 -10.85 9.94 1.56
N ILE A 840 -11.89 9.60 0.78
CA ILE A 840 -11.97 8.33 0.06
C ILE A 840 -12.07 8.56 -1.44
N GLY A 841 -11.69 7.56 -2.25
CA GLY A 841 -11.85 7.59 -3.70
C GLY A 841 -10.58 7.23 -4.46
N TRP A 842 -10.49 7.69 -5.71
CA TRP A 842 -9.33 7.42 -6.56
C TRP A 842 -9.00 8.60 -7.47
N THR A 843 -7.74 8.68 -7.92
CA THR A 843 -7.22 9.77 -8.73
C THR A 843 -6.12 9.28 -9.67
N CYS A 844 -6.04 9.84 -10.88
CA CYS A 844 -4.89 9.65 -11.76
C CYS A 844 -3.78 10.71 -11.54
N GLY A 845 -4.03 11.72 -10.68
CA GLY A 845 -3.04 12.69 -10.22
C GLY A 845 -2.58 13.73 -11.25
N THR A 846 -3.29 13.95 -12.35
CA THR A 846 -2.80 14.67 -13.56
C THR A 846 -2.93 16.21 -13.53
N GLY A 847 -3.69 16.82 -12.61
CA GLY A 847 -3.69 18.28 -12.41
C GLY A 847 -4.25 19.21 -13.55
N GLY A 848 -4.93 18.71 -14.60
CA GLY A 848 -5.36 19.45 -15.80
C GLY A 848 -6.72 20.23 -15.81
N SER A 849 -6.76 21.46 -16.32
CA SER A 849 -7.92 22.38 -16.23
C SER A 849 -9.22 22.08 -17.03
N ASP A 850 -9.49 20.85 -17.47
CA ASP A 850 -10.69 20.50 -18.29
C ASP A 850 -11.60 19.45 -17.58
N TYR A 851 -11.52 19.38 -16.26
CA TYR A 851 -12.19 18.39 -15.43
C TYR A 851 -13.70 18.49 -15.38
N ARG A 852 -14.37 17.34 -15.40
CA ARG A 852 -15.68 17.15 -14.77
C ARG A 852 -15.42 16.14 -13.65
N GLU A 853 -15.40 16.66 -12.43
CA GLU A 853 -15.01 15.95 -11.20
C GLU A 853 -16.31 15.55 -10.50
N LEU A 854 -16.39 14.33 -9.96
CA LEU A 854 -17.52 13.91 -9.14
C LEU A 854 -17.12 13.94 -7.66
N ASP A 855 -17.72 14.88 -6.96
CA ASP A 855 -17.70 15.03 -5.50
C ASP A 855 -18.97 14.38 -4.95
N LEU A 856 -18.83 13.32 -4.15
CA LEU A 856 -19.93 12.48 -3.70
C LEU A 856 -20.73 13.07 -2.53
N THR A 857 -20.38 14.28 -2.05
CA THR A 857 -20.88 14.87 -0.78
C THR A 857 -22.41 15.04 -0.75
N ALA A 858 -23.06 15.02 -1.92
CA ALA A 858 -24.50 15.16 -2.08
C ALA A 858 -25.23 13.88 -2.53
N ALA A 859 -24.52 12.77 -2.76
CA ALA A 859 -25.00 11.64 -3.55
C ALA A 859 -24.94 10.26 -2.86
N LEU A 860 -24.24 10.10 -1.73
CA LEU A 860 -24.08 8.79 -1.06
C LEU A 860 -25.40 8.11 -0.64
N GLY A 861 -26.53 8.83 -0.59
CA GLY A 861 -27.85 8.23 -0.33
C GLY A 861 -28.63 7.75 -1.58
N SER A 862 -28.06 7.86 -2.78
CA SER A 862 -28.78 7.64 -4.06
C SER A 862 -27.92 7.06 -5.18
N ILE A 863 -26.81 6.41 -4.86
CA ILE A 863 -25.89 5.81 -5.85
C ILE A 863 -26.13 4.31 -5.88
N ASN A 864 -26.41 3.78 -7.07
CA ASN A 864 -26.52 2.33 -7.32
C ASN A 864 -25.13 1.68 -7.26
N GLU A 865 -25.10 0.40 -6.91
CA GLU A 865 -23.87 -0.37 -6.81
C GLU A 865 -23.09 -0.43 -8.15
N GLY A 866 -21.75 -0.38 -8.09
CA GLY A 866 -20.89 -0.46 -9.29
C GLY A 866 -20.95 0.74 -10.24
N ALA A 867 -21.57 1.85 -9.81
CA ALA A 867 -21.84 3.04 -10.60
C ALA A 867 -20.60 3.73 -11.21
N PHE A 868 -19.49 3.81 -10.48
CA PHE A 868 -18.38 4.70 -10.87
C PHE A 868 -17.26 3.96 -11.58
N GLY A 869 -16.96 4.36 -12.82
CA GLY A 869 -15.88 3.76 -13.59
C GLY A 869 -14.53 4.41 -13.32
N ILE A 870 -13.45 3.61 -13.26
CA ILE A 870 -12.05 4.10 -13.15
C ILE A 870 -11.52 4.65 -14.49
N GLY A 871 -12.21 4.34 -15.59
CA GLY A 871 -11.98 4.92 -16.92
C GLY A 871 -10.67 4.48 -17.62
N ASP A 872 -10.42 5.02 -18.81
CA ASP A 872 -9.24 4.70 -19.65
C ASP A 872 -8.03 5.62 -19.41
N GLY A 873 -8.17 6.55 -18.45
CA GLY A 873 -7.19 7.58 -18.12
C GLY A 873 -7.48 8.94 -18.77
N THR A 874 -8.70 9.15 -19.29
CA THR A 874 -9.23 10.48 -19.64
C THR A 874 -9.95 11.19 -18.50
N GLU A 875 -10.29 10.44 -17.46
CA GLU A 875 -10.97 10.80 -16.23
C GLU A 875 -9.92 11.10 -15.14
N ASP A 876 -10.16 12.09 -14.28
CA ASP A 876 -9.07 12.64 -13.48
C ASP A 876 -9.18 12.39 -11.96
N ALA A 877 -10.38 12.23 -11.38
CA ALA A 877 -10.62 11.73 -9.99
C ALA A 877 -12.12 11.61 -9.64
N VAL A 878 -12.47 10.59 -8.83
CA VAL A 878 -13.75 10.46 -8.09
C VAL A 878 -13.41 10.39 -6.61
N TYR A 879 -14.02 11.24 -5.78
CA TYR A 879 -13.67 11.29 -4.36
C TYR A 879 -14.80 11.86 -3.49
N GLU A 880 -14.70 11.59 -2.20
CA GLU A 880 -15.50 12.21 -1.15
C GLU A 880 -14.59 12.80 -0.07
N VAL A 881 -14.93 13.97 0.47
CA VAL A 881 -14.23 14.57 1.60
C VAL A 881 -15.19 14.76 2.77
N PHE A 882 -14.96 14.03 3.85
CA PHE A 882 -15.77 14.10 5.05
C PHE A 882 -15.35 15.26 5.95
N VAL A 883 -16.33 15.99 6.53
CA VAL A 883 -16.07 17.18 7.35
C VAL A 883 -16.97 17.34 8.60
N SER A 884 -17.90 16.42 8.89
CA SER A 884 -18.69 16.41 10.16
C SER A 884 -19.84 15.39 10.25
N SER A 885 -20.33 14.83 9.13
CA SER A 885 -21.36 13.78 9.16
C SER A 885 -20.97 12.66 8.21
N MET A 886 -20.55 11.53 8.77
CA MET A 886 -20.14 10.34 8.03
C MET A 886 -21.29 9.39 7.86
N ASP A 887 -21.32 8.72 6.71
CA ASP A 887 -22.32 7.71 6.38
C ASP A 887 -21.72 6.45 5.76
N VAL A 888 -20.41 6.21 5.89
CA VAL A 888 -19.71 5.07 5.26
C VAL A 888 -19.53 3.85 6.15
N GLU A 889 -19.78 3.93 7.46
CA GLU A 889 -19.80 2.74 8.34
C GLU A 889 -20.84 1.72 7.83
N ASP A 890 -20.48 0.43 7.83
CA ASP A 890 -21.27 -0.67 7.25
C ASP A 890 -21.58 -0.46 5.75
N ARG A 891 -20.64 0.09 4.97
CA ARG A 891 -20.80 0.26 3.52
C ARG A 891 -19.65 -0.29 2.71
N THR A 892 -20.00 -0.84 1.55
CA THR A 892 -19.05 -1.17 0.49
C THR A 892 -19.15 -0.13 -0.63
N ILE A 893 -18.00 0.31 -1.13
CA ILE A 893 -17.91 1.16 -2.32
C ILE A 893 -17.18 0.39 -3.41
N LEU A 894 -17.92 0.04 -4.46
CA LEU A 894 -17.42 -0.64 -5.65
C LEU A 894 -17.18 0.36 -6.78
N TYR A 895 -15.96 0.38 -7.29
CA TYR A 895 -15.57 1.08 -8.52
C TYR A 895 -15.45 0.08 -9.66
N CYS A 896 -16.25 0.32 -10.69
CA CYS A 896 -16.27 -0.47 -11.91
C CYS A 896 -14.98 -0.31 -12.72
N GLY A 897 -14.54 -1.41 -13.35
CA GLY A 897 -13.20 -1.54 -13.91
C GLY A 897 -12.80 -0.54 -15.01
N THR A 898 -11.54 -0.61 -15.44
CA THR A 898 -10.89 0.35 -16.37
C THR A 898 -11.36 0.31 -17.84
N ALA A 899 -12.43 -0.42 -18.13
CA ALA A 899 -12.96 -0.50 -19.47
C ALA A 899 -14.13 0.46 -19.58
N GLY A 900 -14.00 1.53 -20.37
CA GLY A 900 -15.08 2.46 -20.69
C GLY A 900 -14.57 3.88 -20.92
N SER A 901 -15.33 4.71 -21.62
CA SER A 901 -15.12 6.17 -21.63
C SER A 901 -16.17 6.84 -20.74
N ASP A 902 -15.81 7.98 -20.16
CA ASP A 902 -16.77 8.93 -19.56
C ASP A 902 -16.72 10.23 -20.41
N ASP A 903 -17.37 10.20 -21.57
CA ASP A 903 -17.32 11.22 -22.62
C ASP A 903 -18.07 12.52 -22.18
N ASP A 904 -18.96 12.42 -21.18
CA ASP A 904 -19.69 13.54 -20.59
C ASP A 904 -19.34 13.89 -19.13
N GLY A 905 -18.44 13.14 -18.51
CA GLY A 905 -17.79 13.45 -17.25
C GLY A 905 -18.72 13.49 -16.05
N ASP A 906 -19.76 12.68 -16.03
CA ASP A 906 -20.65 12.53 -14.87
C ASP A 906 -20.19 11.42 -13.90
N GLY A 907 -19.10 10.72 -14.24
CA GLY A 907 -18.46 9.68 -13.43
C GLY A 907 -18.89 8.26 -13.79
N TYR A 908 -19.85 8.09 -14.71
CA TYR A 908 -20.32 6.80 -15.20
C TYR A 908 -19.68 6.51 -16.55
N THR A 909 -19.32 5.25 -16.81
CA THR A 909 -18.81 4.86 -18.13
C THR A 909 -19.82 4.01 -18.87
N ASP A 910 -19.70 3.96 -20.20
CA ASP A 910 -20.56 3.15 -21.09
C ASP A 910 -20.57 1.63 -20.78
N LEU A 911 -19.61 1.17 -19.96
CA LEU A 911 -19.49 -0.21 -19.50
C LEU A 911 -19.89 -0.40 -18.04
N CYS A 912 -20.13 0.68 -17.29
CA CYS A 912 -20.61 0.70 -15.91
C CYS A 912 -22.09 1.14 -15.82
N GLY A 913 -22.88 0.82 -16.85
CA GLY A 913 -24.33 0.99 -16.84
C GLY A 913 -24.85 2.26 -17.53
N ASP A 914 -23.99 3.20 -17.93
CA ASP A 914 -24.44 4.38 -18.67
C ASP A 914 -24.89 4.00 -20.10
N SER A 915 -26.18 4.21 -20.36
CA SER A 915 -26.81 3.89 -21.63
C SER A 915 -26.61 4.96 -22.72
N ASP A 916 -26.20 6.18 -22.36
CA ASP A 916 -25.88 7.30 -23.26
C ASP A 916 -24.81 8.23 -22.66
N ASP A 917 -23.55 7.74 -22.67
CA ASP A 917 -22.25 8.37 -22.32
C ASP A 917 -21.91 9.65 -23.14
N THR A 918 -22.90 10.44 -23.47
CA THR A 918 -22.76 11.75 -24.11
C THR A 918 -23.75 12.80 -23.57
N ASP A 919 -24.68 12.39 -22.70
CA ASP A 919 -25.68 13.21 -22.03
C ASP A 919 -25.60 13.03 -20.50
N PRO A 920 -25.06 14.00 -19.74
CA PRO A 920 -24.79 13.89 -18.30
C PRO A 920 -26.06 13.97 -17.44
N THR A 921 -27.23 13.69 -18.04
CA THR A 921 -28.53 13.56 -17.40
C THR A 921 -29.11 12.16 -17.55
N VAL A 922 -28.37 11.26 -18.22
CA VAL A 922 -28.70 9.85 -18.41
C VAL A 922 -27.59 9.07 -17.71
N HIS A 923 -27.88 8.57 -16.52
CA HIS A 923 -26.98 7.72 -15.74
C HIS A 923 -27.82 6.54 -15.17
N PRO A 924 -27.18 5.47 -14.67
CA PRO A 924 -27.86 4.31 -14.07
C PRO A 924 -28.82 4.68 -12.94
#